data_AF-C3R2T1-F1
#
_entry.id   AF-C3R2T1-F1
#
_cell.length_a   1.000
_cell.length_b   1.000
_cell.length_c   1.000
_cell.angle_alpha   90.00
_cell.angle_beta   90.00
_cell.angle_gamma   90.00
#
_symmetry.space_group_name_H-M   'P 1'
#
loop_
_entity.id
_entity.type
_entity.pdbx_description
1 polymer ?
#
loop_
_entity_poly.entity_id
_entity_poly.type
_entity_poly.pdbx_seq_one_letter_code
_entity_poly.pdbx_strand_id
1 'polypeptide(L)'
;MQMAVFFFTAQVAWAGNIKTEKVTLVGNGIVEFIPVGYDVSRTPSLILSHEPEKKGEVPENWKLVPQFTMTDGKANASLDVPAGTSLYGGGEVTGPLLRNGQKIKMWNTDNGMYRVDGGSRLYQTHPWVLGVRPDGTAFGVLFDSFWKAELITNSDKIEFNTEGAPFRTYIIDRESPQAVLKGLAELTGTISMPPRWAIGYHQSRFSYVPEARVKEVANTFREKKIPCDVIWFDINYMDEFRVFTINNRDFPDPKRMNKYLHDNGFHSVYMIDPGVKVDDNYFVYKTGKEQNAFVCDIYRNEFHGKVWPGACAFPDFTRPETRTWWSGLYKDFMANGIDGIWNDMNEPSVFDGPGGTMPENNIHLGGGNLPIGSHLMYHNAYGRLMVEASYNGMMAANPSKRPFLLSRSNIIGGQRYAAMWTGDNEATYEHMKLSVPMSITLGLSGQPFNGPDIGGFAGNTTPDLWGNWLGFGAFFPFSRGHASCDTNNKEPWAFTKDIEKESRMALERRYRLLPYLYTAFHVAHKDGQPVMAPVFFADPKDESLRAEEQAFMLGTDLLIIPAFAKNPSLPKGIWENLSLVKGDTKGKYQAKLKVRGGSIIPVGKIIQNVNENSFDPLTLVVCPDEDGKAEGSLYWDKGDGWGFQKGDYKQLTFKAELVDGHHLIVKVTEDKGEDQIDFGMIKVEVLHAGHTYKSSGDIAKGITVKL
;
A
#
# COMPACT_ATOMS: atom_id res chain seq x y z
N MET A 1 -3.55 -57.19 31.92
CA MET A 1 -3.85 -55.87 32.52
C MET A 1 -2.51 -55.20 32.82
N GLN A 2 -2.00 -54.38 31.90
CA GLN A 2 -0.73 -53.67 32.06
C GLN A 2 -1.05 -52.18 31.91
N MET A 3 -0.99 -51.46 33.03
CA MET A 3 -1.20 -50.01 33.11
C MET A 3 -0.07 -49.30 32.36
N ALA A 4 -0.42 -48.58 31.30
CA ALA A 4 0.44 -47.56 30.72
C ALA A 4 0.39 -46.31 31.61
N VAL A 5 1.51 -46.00 32.26
CA VAL A 5 1.69 -44.76 33.02
C VAL A 5 2.06 -43.66 32.03
N PHE A 6 1.12 -42.73 31.78
CA PHE A 6 1.43 -41.49 31.07
C PHE A 6 2.17 -40.54 32.01
N PHE A 7 3.44 -40.27 31.72
CA PHE A 7 4.16 -39.14 32.32
C PHE A 7 3.66 -37.85 31.67
N PHE A 8 2.78 -37.12 32.35
CA PHE A 8 2.58 -35.70 32.08
C PHE A 8 3.81 -34.95 32.61
N THR A 9 4.73 -34.57 31.73
CA THR A 9 5.70 -33.53 32.05
C THR A 9 4.96 -32.19 31.92
N ALA A 10 4.53 -31.64 33.06
CA ALA A 10 4.14 -30.24 33.11
C ALA A 10 5.43 -29.41 32.92
N GLN A 11 5.68 -28.93 31.70
CA GLN A 11 6.64 -27.84 31.50
C GLN A 11 6.07 -26.60 32.18
N VAL A 12 6.60 -26.27 33.35
CA VAL A 12 6.35 -24.98 33.99
C VAL A 12 7.10 -23.94 33.17
N ALA A 13 6.38 -23.18 32.35
CA ALA A 13 6.96 -22.07 31.59
C ALA A 13 7.56 -21.04 32.56
N TRP A 14 8.85 -20.74 32.42
CA TRP A 14 9.51 -19.71 33.22
C TRP A 14 9.48 -18.39 32.44
N ALA A 15 8.62 -17.47 32.87
CA ALA A 15 8.63 -16.09 32.40
C ALA A 15 9.58 -15.26 33.28
N GLY A 16 10.63 -14.70 32.68
CA GLY A 16 11.58 -13.82 33.34
C GLY A 16 11.50 -12.39 32.80
N ASN A 17 11.49 -11.38 33.68
CA ASN A 17 11.60 -9.99 33.25
C ASN A 17 13.00 -9.69 32.70
N ILE A 18 13.07 -9.01 31.56
CA ILE A 18 14.31 -8.51 30.97
C ILE A 18 14.42 -7.02 31.31
N LYS A 19 15.57 -6.60 31.83
CA LYS A 19 15.82 -5.18 32.10
C LYS A 19 16.02 -4.42 30.79
N THR A 20 15.57 -3.18 30.74
CA THR A 20 15.95 -2.25 29.67
C THR A 20 17.40 -1.82 29.89
N GLU A 21 18.26 -2.09 28.91
CA GLU A 21 19.68 -1.75 28.94
C GLU A 21 19.91 -0.27 28.59
N LYS A 22 19.23 0.21 27.55
CA LYS A 22 19.39 1.56 27.03
C LYS A 22 18.04 2.16 26.70
N VAL A 23 17.87 3.43 27.08
CA VAL A 23 16.75 4.28 26.68
C VAL A 23 17.33 5.54 26.05
N THR A 24 16.91 5.91 24.85
CA THR A 24 17.54 7.01 24.12
C THR A 24 16.54 7.79 23.29
N LEU A 25 16.57 9.12 23.40
CA LEU A 25 15.83 9.99 22.50
C LEU A 25 16.54 10.03 21.15
N VAL A 26 15.88 9.54 20.10
CA VAL A 26 16.44 9.40 18.74
C VAL A 26 15.78 10.30 17.70
N GLY A 27 14.71 10.99 18.07
CA GLY A 27 14.00 11.95 17.23
C GLY A 27 13.05 12.81 18.04
N ASN A 28 12.38 13.76 17.38
CA ASN A 28 11.40 14.61 18.05
C ASN A 28 10.21 13.77 18.54
N GLY A 29 10.11 13.56 19.86
CA GLY A 29 9.11 12.67 20.46
C GLY A 29 9.29 11.20 20.08
N ILE A 30 10.50 10.74 19.74
CA ILE A 30 10.80 9.34 19.41
C ILE A 30 11.86 8.80 20.36
N VAL A 31 11.51 7.76 21.13
CA VAL A 31 12.40 7.11 22.10
C VAL A 31 12.63 5.65 21.72
N GLU A 32 13.90 5.27 21.66
CA GLU A 32 14.38 3.90 21.51
C GLU A 32 14.54 3.23 22.88
N PHE A 33 14.06 2.00 22.99
CA PHE A 33 14.24 1.11 24.13
C PHE A 33 14.95 -0.17 23.68
N ILE A 34 16.10 -0.45 24.29
CA ILE A 34 16.89 -1.65 24.02
C ILE A 34 16.86 -2.55 25.26
N PRO A 35 16.36 -3.79 25.18
CA PRO A 35 16.44 -4.75 26.27
C PRO A 35 17.84 -5.35 26.40
N VAL A 36 18.22 -5.74 27.62
CA VAL A 36 19.42 -6.54 27.86
C VAL A 36 19.37 -7.82 27.02
N GLY A 37 20.47 -8.10 26.32
CA GLY A 37 20.59 -9.27 25.46
C GLY A 37 20.16 -9.06 24.01
N TYR A 38 19.74 -7.86 23.63
CA TYR A 38 19.67 -7.46 22.23
C TYR A 38 21.08 -7.45 21.61
N ASP A 39 21.20 -8.06 20.43
CA ASP A 39 22.44 -8.12 19.67
C ASP A 39 22.13 -7.90 18.19
N VAL A 40 22.54 -6.74 17.68
CA VAL A 40 22.30 -6.33 16.28
C VAL A 40 22.90 -7.31 15.26
N SER A 41 23.95 -8.05 15.61
CA SER A 41 24.54 -9.07 14.73
C SER A 41 23.67 -10.32 14.59
N ARG A 42 22.73 -10.51 15.51
CA ARG A 42 21.79 -11.64 15.54
C ARG A 42 20.39 -11.25 15.11
N THR A 43 19.96 -10.04 15.42
CA THR A 43 18.65 -9.48 15.04
C THR A 43 18.81 -8.10 14.40
N PRO A 44 19.45 -8.03 13.22
CA PRO A 44 19.57 -6.77 12.47
C PRO A 44 18.18 -6.28 12.06
N SER A 45 17.97 -4.96 11.97
CA SER A 45 16.71 -4.43 11.46
C SER A 45 16.62 -4.53 9.94
N LEU A 46 15.45 -4.95 9.45
CA LEU A 46 15.03 -4.79 8.06
C LEU A 46 13.89 -3.75 7.89
N ILE A 47 13.41 -3.23 9.02
CA ILE A 47 12.27 -2.31 9.11
C ILE A 47 12.76 -0.87 8.95
N LEU A 48 13.80 -0.51 9.72
CA LEU A 48 14.33 0.84 9.74
C LEU A 48 14.95 1.22 8.39
N SER A 49 14.84 2.50 8.04
CA SER A 49 15.47 3.05 6.83
C SER A 49 16.96 3.33 7.04
N HIS A 50 17.33 3.67 8.26
CA HIS A 50 18.69 3.89 8.74
C HIS A 50 18.71 3.75 10.26
N GLU A 51 19.89 3.50 10.83
CA GLU A 51 20.07 3.44 12.29
C GLU A 51 19.90 4.84 12.90
N PRO A 52 18.97 5.03 13.87
CA PRO A 52 18.73 6.34 14.46
C PRO A 52 19.90 6.81 15.36
N GLU A 53 20.20 8.11 15.31
CA GLU A 53 21.22 8.73 16.15
C GLU A 53 20.63 9.26 17.46
N LYS A 54 21.41 9.26 18.55
CA LYS A 54 21.04 9.97 19.79
C LYS A 54 20.88 11.46 19.52
N LYS A 55 19.70 12.03 19.83
CA LYS A 55 19.39 13.46 19.71
C LYS A 55 19.37 14.20 21.05
N GLY A 56 19.25 13.50 22.16
CA GLY A 56 19.24 14.12 23.49
C GLY A 56 18.95 13.15 24.62
N GLU A 57 18.64 13.71 25.78
CA GLU A 57 18.11 12.96 26.92
C GLU A 57 16.60 12.78 26.79
N VAL A 58 16.08 11.68 27.33
CA VAL A 58 14.63 11.42 27.34
C VAL A 58 13.95 12.40 28.31
N PRO A 59 12.83 13.03 27.91
CA PRO A 59 12.12 13.95 28.80
C PRO A 59 11.73 13.28 30.13
N GLU A 60 11.90 14.00 31.25
CA GLU A 60 11.59 13.48 32.60
C GLU A 60 10.12 13.09 32.77
N ASN A 61 9.22 13.69 31.97
CA ASN A 61 7.79 13.42 31.98
C ASN A 61 7.36 12.29 31.03
N TRP A 62 8.29 11.56 30.41
CA TRP A 62 7.99 10.44 29.52
C TRP A 62 7.33 9.29 30.28
N LYS A 63 6.14 8.84 29.83
CA LYS A 63 5.33 7.85 30.56
C LYS A 63 5.23 6.48 29.89
N LEU A 64 5.41 6.40 28.58
CA LEU A 64 5.23 5.18 27.81
C LEU A 64 6.52 4.36 27.84
N VAL A 65 6.59 3.34 28.69
CA VAL A 65 7.79 2.51 28.84
C VAL A 65 7.42 1.06 28.58
N PRO A 66 8.03 0.39 27.58
CA PRO A 66 7.76 -1.01 27.32
C PRO A 66 8.41 -1.89 28.40
N GLN A 67 7.71 -2.94 28.79
CA GLN A 67 8.23 -4.01 29.64
C GLN A 67 8.63 -5.20 28.77
N PHE A 68 9.87 -5.65 28.90
CA PHE A 68 10.40 -6.80 28.18
C PHE A 68 10.40 -8.05 29.05
N THR A 69 10.00 -9.18 28.48
CA THR A 69 10.02 -10.47 29.17
C THR A 69 10.56 -11.55 28.24
N MET A 70 11.04 -12.65 28.81
CA MET A 70 11.42 -13.86 28.09
C MET A 70 10.65 -15.04 28.66
N THR A 71 10.00 -15.82 27.80
CA THR A 71 9.27 -17.03 28.18
C THR A 71 9.79 -18.17 27.33
N ASP A 72 10.36 -19.20 27.96
CA ASP A 72 10.92 -20.37 27.26
C ASP A 72 11.91 -20.01 26.12
N GLY A 73 12.75 -18.99 26.36
CA GLY A 73 13.75 -18.50 25.40
C GLY A 73 13.21 -17.58 24.32
N LYS A 74 11.91 -17.27 24.34
CA LYS A 74 11.22 -16.40 23.39
C LYS A 74 11.02 -15.00 23.96
N ALA A 75 11.45 -13.97 23.22
CA ALA A 75 11.34 -12.58 23.66
C ALA A 75 9.91 -12.05 23.52
N ASN A 76 9.49 -11.20 24.45
CA ASN A 76 8.19 -10.54 24.40
C ASN A 76 8.36 -9.09 24.89
N ALA A 77 7.45 -8.23 24.46
CA ALA A 77 7.33 -6.86 24.95
C ALA A 77 5.87 -6.55 25.23
N SER A 78 5.64 -5.69 26.21
CA SER A 78 4.32 -5.11 26.43
C SER A 78 4.38 -3.65 26.80
N LEU A 79 3.31 -2.92 26.50
CA LEU A 79 3.16 -1.50 26.80
C LEU A 79 1.79 -1.27 27.40
N ASP A 80 1.75 -0.73 28.62
CA ASP A 80 0.50 -0.30 29.24
C ASP A 80 -0.06 0.90 28.48
N VAL A 81 -1.36 0.88 28.22
CA VAL A 81 -2.07 1.85 27.39
C VAL A 81 -2.96 2.72 28.28
N PRO A 82 -2.92 4.06 28.13
CA PRO A 82 -3.84 4.93 28.85
C PRO A 82 -5.31 4.58 28.60
N ALA A 83 -6.13 4.63 29.64
CA ALA A 83 -7.56 4.34 29.53
C ALA A 83 -8.25 5.22 28.47
N GLY A 84 -9.18 4.63 27.72
CA GLY A 84 -9.92 5.31 26.65
C GLY A 84 -9.14 5.48 25.34
N THR A 85 -7.92 4.92 25.22
CA THR A 85 -7.17 4.96 23.97
C THR A 85 -7.81 4.07 22.90
N SER A 86 -8.02 4.63 21.71
CA SER A 86 -8.34 3.87 20.50
C SER A 86 -7.07 3.34 19.84
N LEU A 87 -7.00 2.03 19.57
CA LEU A 87 -5.84 1.38 18.96
C LEU A 87 -6.10 1.06 17.49
N TYR A 88 -5.08 1.21 16.65
CA TYR A 88 -5.09 0.96 15.21
C TYR A 88 -3.75 0.35 14.76
N GLY A 89 -3.66 -0.10 13.52
CA GLY A 89 -2.43 -0.67 12.94
C GLY A 89 -2.47 -2.20 12.87
N GLY A 90 -1.31 -2.83 12.93
CA GLY A 90 -1.16 -4.29 12.77
C GLY A 90 -0.96 -4.75 11.33
N GLY A 91 -0.91 -3.83 10.35
CA GLY A 91 -0.64 -4.17 8.96
C GLY A 91 -1.80 -4.86 8.26
N GLU A 92 -1.47 -5.87 7.45
CA GLU A 92 -2.46 -6.53 6.62
C GLU A 92 -3.17 -7.66 7.36
N VAL A 93 -4.37 -7.37 7.85
CA VAL A 93 -5.28 -8.34 8.46
C VAL A 93 -6.73 -7.94 8.19
N THR A 94 -7.63 -8.92 8.28
CA THR A 94 -9.07 -8.67 8.27
C THR A 94 -9.55 -8.06 9.60
N GLY A 95 -10.85 -7.87 9.73
CA GLY A 95 -11.49 -7.38 10.95
C GLY A 95 -11.70 -5.86 10.98
N PRO A 96 -12.17 -5.34 12.13
CA PRO A 96 -12.55 -3.94 12.29
C PRO A 96 -11.34 -3.00 12.23
N LEU A 97 -11.58 -1.74 11.88
CA LEU A 97 -10.56 -0.68 11.90
C LEU A 97 -10.01 -0.45 13.31
N LEU A 98 -10.88 -0.43 14.33
CA LEU A 98 -10.47 -0.39 15.74
C LEU A 98 -9.87 -1.72 16.14
N ARG A 99 -8.64 -1.68 16.66
CA ARG A 99 -7.87 -2.85 17.08
C ARG A 99 -7.97 -3.15 18.57
N ASN A 100 -8.72 -2.38 19.36
CA ASN A 100 -8.97 -2.72 20.76
C ASN A 100 -9.59 -4.13 20.89
N GLY A 101 -9.00 -4.97 21.75
CA GLY A 101 -9.40 -6.36 21.99
C GLY A 101 -9.08 -7.32 20.84
N GLN A 102 -8.26 -6.93 19.87
CA GLN A 102 -7.89 -7.80 18.74
C GLN A 102 -6.59 -8.56 19.02
N LYS A 103 -6.47 -9.72 18.36
CA LYS A 103 -5.26 -10.54 18.32
C LYS A 103 -4.93 -10.86 16.86
N ILE A 104 -3.69 -10.59 16.45
CA ILE A 104 -3.20 -10.87 15.11
C ILE A 104 -1.94 -11.73 15.15
N LYS A 105 -1.74 -12.53 14.11
CA LYS A 105 -0.58 -13.40 13.92
C LYS A 105 0.33 -12.76 12.86
N MET A 106 1.61 -12.68 13.15
CA MET A 106 2.64 -12.14 12.27
C MET A 106 3.42 -13.28 11.63
N TRP A 107 2.83 -13.80 10.57
CA TRP A 107 3.39 -14.88 9.76
C TRP A 107 2.79 -14.79 8.36
N ASN A 108 3.56 -14.26 7.42
CA ASN A 108 3.12 -14.01 6.05
C ASN A 108 2.60 -15.30 5.40
N THR A 109 1.34 -15.34 5.02
CA THR A 109 0.67 -16.57 4.59
C THR A 109 -0.06 -16.32 3.29
N ASP A 110 0.11 -17.24 2.35
CA ASP A 110 -0.77 -17.34 1.17
C ASP A 110 -2.18 -17.70 1.65
N ASN A 111 -2.97 -16.67 1.95
CA ASN A 111 -4.27 -16.78 2.61
C ASN A 111 -5.41 -16.34 1.68
N GLY A 112 -5.54 -17.04 0.56
CA GLY A 112 -6.59 -16.80 -0.42
C GLY A 112 -7.99 -16.83 0.20
N MET A 113 -8.82 -15.85 -0.18
CA MET A 113 -10.17 -15.60 0.36
C MET A 113 -10.18 -15.41 1.89
N TYR A 114 -9.04 -15.12 2.51
CA TYR A 114 -8.87 -14.84 3.95
C TYR A 114 -9.35 -15.97 4.89
N ARG A 115 -9.28 -17.22 4.43
CA ARG A 115 -9.87 -18.38 5.13
C ARG A 115 -9.03 -18.90 6.30
N VAL A 116 -7.72 -18.76 6.25
CA VAL A 116 -6.79 -19.23 7.29
C VAL A 116 -6.89 -18.31 8.50
N ASP A 117 -7.10 -18.91 9.68
CA ASP A 117 -7.18 -18.21 10.97
C ASP A 117 -8.15 -17.02 10.98
N GLY A 118 -9.22 -17.08 10.18
CA GLY A 118 -10.20 -16.00 10.03
C GLY A 118 -9.62 -14.68 9.49
N GLY A 119 -8.47 -14.73 8.81
CA GLY A 119 -7.78 -13.55 8.29
C GLY A 119 -6.96 -12.77 9.33
N SER A 120 -6.70 -13.36 10.50
CA SER A 120 -5.82 -12.78 11.53
C SER A 120 -4.31 -12.82 11.16
N ARG A 121 -3.97 -13.47 10.05
CA ARG A 121 -2.71 -13.32 9.31
C ARG A 121 -2.98 -13.37 7.81
N LEU A 122 -2.37 -12.47 7.07
CA LEU A 122 -2.41 -12.42 5.61
C LEU A 122 -0.98 -12.36 5.08
N TYR A 123 -0.69 -11.54 4.08
CA TYR A 123 0.53 -11.63 3.30
C TYR A 123 1.67 -10.75 3.84
N GLN A 124 1.36 -9.74 4.67
CA GLN A 124 2.35 -8.81 5.23
C GLN A 124 2.35 -8.73 6.76
N THR A 125 3.52 -8.43 7.33
CA THR A 125 3.75 -8.31 8.78
C THR A 125 4.16 -6.89 9.16
N HIS A 126 3.36 -6.24 10.01
CA HIS A 126 3.64 -4.88 10.50
C HIS A 126 3.55 -4.86 12.03
N PRO A 127 4.68 -5.03 12.76
CA PRO A 127 4.75 -4.97 14.23
C PRO A 127 4.60 -3.55 14.78
N TRP A 128 3.48 -2.90 14.44
CA TRP A 128 3.20 -1.49 14.69
C TRP A 128 1.77 -1.30 15.21
N VAL A 129 1.63 -0.44 16.21
CA VAL A 129 0.33 0.02 16.73
C VAL A 129 0.33 1.54 16.85
N LEU A 130 -0.73 2.18 16.36
CA LEU A 130 -1.07 3.58 16.61
C LEU A 130 -2.11 3.65 17.72
N GLY A 131 -1.85 4.41 18.78
CA GLY A 131 -2.79 4.72 19.84
C GLY A 131 -3.21 6.17 19.81
N VAL A 132 -4.53 6.44 19.83
CA VAL A 132 -5.07 7.80 19.84
C VAL A 132 -5.88 8.00 21.12
N ARG A 133 -5.43 8.93 21.96
CA ARG A 133 -6.02 9.21 23.28
C ARG A 133 -7.32 10.00 23.16
N PRO A 134 -8.18 10.03 24.21
CA PRO A 134 -9.43 10.79 24.21
C PRO A 134 -9.28 12.27 23.83
N ASP A 135 -8.16 12.90 24.21
CA ASP A 135 -7.87 14.31 23.93
C ASP A 135 -7.38 14.58 22.50
N GLY A 136 -7.31 13.55 21.65
CA GLY A 136 -6.84 13.62 20.26
C GLY A 136 -5.32 13.54 20.09
N THR A 137 -4.53 13.59 21.17
CA THR A 137 -3.09 13.31 21.10
C THR A 137 -2.86 11.84 20.81
N ALA A 138 -1.69 11.49 20.27
CA ALA A 138 -1.44 10.14 19.82
C ALA A 138 -0.03 9.67 20.15
N PHE A 139 0.10 8.36 20.25
CA PHE A 139 1.38 7.69 20.32
C PHE A 139 1.41 6.53 19.33
N GLY A 140 2.59 5.99 19.06
CA GLY A 140 2.72 4.73 18.35
C GLY A 140 3.89 3.91 18.88
N VAL A 141 3.78 2.59 18.77
CA VAL A 141 4.80 1.64 19.21
C VAL A 141 5.18 0.74 18.03
N LEU A 142 6.47 0.71 17.72
CA LEU A 142 7.08 -0.15 16.72
C LEU A 142 7.97 -1.18 17.43
N PHE A 143 7.69 -2.46 17.26
CA PHE A 143 8.55 -3.54 17.70
C PHE A 143 9.47 -3.93 16.53
N ASP A 144 10.77 -3.68 16.65
CA ASP A 144 11.77 -3.90 15.59
C ASP A 144 12.15 -5.38 15.48
N SER A 145 11.18 -6.21 15.07
CA SER A 145 11.36 -7.65 14.85
C SER A 145 10.53 -8.12 13.67
N PHE A 146 11.16 -8.86 12.77
CA PHE A 146 10.48 -9.55 11.65
C PHE A 146 10.25 -11.04 11.92
N TRP A 147 10.59 -11.54 13.11
CA TRP A 147 10.36 -12.93 13.47
C TRP A 147 8.87 -13.27 13.47
N LYS A 148 8.55 -14.57 13.43
CA LYS A 148 7.21 -15.06 13.75
C LYS A 148 6.76 -14.49 15.10
N ALA A 149 5.56 -13.93 15.16
CA ALA A 149 5.06 -13.30 16.38
C ALA A 149 3.53 -13.29 16.45
N GLU A 150 3.01 -12.90 17.61
CA GLU A 150 1.62 -12.50 17.82
C GLU A 150 1.58 -11.08 18.41
N LEU A 151 0.63 -10.28 17.96
CA LEU A 151 0.35 -8.96 18.51
C LEU A 151 -1.07 -8.94 19.08
N ILE A 152 -1.20 -8.48 20.31
CA ILE A 152 -2.45 -8.40 21.05
C ILE A 152 -2.64 -6.95 21.49
N THR A 153 -3.79 -6.36 21.18
CA THR A 153 -4.08 -4.94 21.39
C THR A 153 -5.28 -4.77 22.32
N ASN A 154 -5.12 -5.13 23.59
CA ASN A 154 -6.16 -4.94 24.61
C ASN A 154 -6.37 -3.45 24.93
N SER A 155 -7.50 -3.10 25.56
CA SER A 155 -7.86 -1.70 25.84
C SER A 155 -6.93 -1.01 26.85
N ASP A 156 -6.20 -1.79 27.65
CA ASP A 156 -5.28 -1.35 28.70
C ASP A 156 -3.83 -1.72 28.42
N LYS A 157 -3.56 -2.54 27.40
CA LYS A 157 -2.23 -3.10 27.15
C LYS A 157 -2.02 -3.55 25.70
N ILE A 158 -0.86 -3.25 25.15
CA ILE A 158 -0.36 -3.82 23.89
C ILE A 158 0.69 -4.87 24.23
N GLU A 159 0.62 -6.05 23.61
CA GLU A 159 1.55 -7.16 23.82
C GLU A 159 2.06 -7.68 22.49
N PHE A 160 3.37 -7.84 22.36
CA PHE A 160 4.04 -8.40 21.20
C PHE A 160 4.91 -9.57 21.65
N ASN A 161 4.52 -10.78 21.23
CA ASN A 161 5.11 -12.04 21.66
C ASN A 161 5.76 -12.70 20.44
N THR A 162 7.09 -12.79 20.39
CA THR A 162 7.80 -13.36 19.25
C THR A 162 8.31 -14.76 19.55
N GLU A 163 8.48 -15.60 18.53
CA GLU A 163 9.23 -16.86 18.58
C GLU A 163 10.76 -16.63 18.62
N GLY A 164 11.21 -15.37 18.63
CA GLY A 164 12.59 -14.97 18.41
C GLY A 164 13.34 -14.41 19.59
N ALA A 165 14.51 -13.88 19.26
CA ALA A 165 15.45 -13.25 20.18
C ALA A 165 15.00 -11.83 20.60
N PRO A 166 15.62 -11.23 21.64
CA PRO A 166 15.35 -9.86 22.03
C PRO A 166 15.46 -8.86 20.86
N PHE A 167 14.62 -7.84 20.89
CA PHE A 167 14.43 -6.85 19.83
C PHE A 167 14.27 -5.45 20.42
N ARG A 168 14.50 -4.42 19.62
CA ARG A 168 14.32 -3.02 20.03
C ARG A 168 12.85 -2.61 19.93
N THR A 169 12.45 -1.65 20.75
CA THR A 169 11.13 -1.03 20.65
C THR A 169 11.29 0.47 20.50
N TYR A 170 10.55 1.07 19.58
CA TYR A 170 10.47 2.52 19.42
C TYR A 170 9.09 3.00 19.81
N ILE A 171 9.03 4.09 20.59
CA ILE A 171 7.78 4.76 20.94
C ILE A 171 7.84 6.19 20.42
N ILE A 172 6.77 6.57 19.73
CA ILE A 172 6.53 7.89 19.18
C ILE A 172 5.40 8.51 19.98
N ASP A 173 5.55 9.71 20.53
CA ASP A 173 4.47 10.41 21.26
C ASP A 173 4.38 11.86 20.78
N ARG A 174 3.28 12.21 20.10
CA ARG A 174 3.12 13.49 19.39
C ARG A 174 1.68 14.00 19.50
N GLU A 175 1.50 15.26 19.13
CA GLU A 175 0.24 16.01 19.30
C GLU A 175 -0.94 15.49 18.48
N SER A 176 -0.71 14.66 17.44
CA SER A 176 -1.76 14.15 16.56
C SER A 176 -1.37 12.80 15.93
N PRO A 177 -2.35 11.98 15.51
CA PRO A 177 -2.08 10.74 14.80
C PRO A 177 -1.30 10.96 13.49
N GLN A 178 -1.57 12.05 12.78
CA GLN A 178 -0.81 12.44 11.57
C GLN A 178 0.67 12.68 11.90
N ALA A 179 0.96 13.38 13.01
CA ALA A 179 2.33 13.63 13.44
C ALA A 179 3.06 12.35 13.87
N VAL A 180 2.34 11.39 14.49
CA VAL A 180 2.87 10.05 14.81
C VAL A 180 3.24 9.28 13.55
N LEU A 181 2.39 9.28 12.52
CA LEU A 181 2.70 8.62 11.23
C LEU A 181 3.90 9.25 10.54
N LYS A 182 4.08 10.58 10.64
CA LYS A 182 5.31 11.23 10.18
C LYS A 182 6.54 10.72 10.95
N GLY A 183 6.43 10.51 12.25
CA GLY A 183 7.50 9.90 13.05
C GLY A 183 7.78 8.45 12.65
N LEU A 184 6.75 7.68 12.30
CA LEU A 184 6.91 6.32 11.77
C LEU A 184 7.68 6.35 10.45
N ALA A 185 7.40 7.32 9.59
CA ALA A 185 8.12 7.53 8.35
C ALA A 185 9.57 8.03 8.55
N GLU A 186 9.86 8.79 9.60
CA GLU A 186 11.23 9.15 10.00
C GLU A 186 12.06 7.90 10.35
N LEU A 187 11.45 6.88 10.97
CA LEU A 187 12.11 5.60 11.27
C LEU A 187 12.18 4.67 10.05
N THR A 188 11.04 4.43 9.41
CA THR A 188 10.87 3.38 8.39
C THR A 188 11.02 3.89 6.96
N GLY A 189 11.21 5.18 6.74
CA GLY A 189 11.24 5.81 5.43
C GLY A 189 9.85 5.91 4.77
N THR A 190 9.81 6.61 3.65
CA THR A 190 8.58 6.87 2.88
C THR A 190 8.55 6.06 1.59
N ILE A 191 7.40 6.06 0.90
CA ILE A 191 7.34 5.55 -0.48
C ILE A 191 8.24 6.39 -1.40
N SER A 192 8.81 5.76 -2.42
CA SER A 192 9.32 6.50 -3.57
C SER A 192 8.15 7.20 -4.28
N MET A 193 8.36 8.40 -4.82
CA MET A 193 7.33 9.05 -5.65
C MET A 193 6.97 8.11 -6.80
N PRO A 194 5.71 7.66 -6.94
CA PRO A 194 5.36 6.73 -7.99
C PRO A 194 5.38 7.41 -9.36
N PRO A 195 5.58 6.64 -10.45
CA PRO A 195 5.25 7.16 -11.77
C PRO A 195 3.73 7.41 -11.84
N ARG A 196 3.33 8.50 -12.51
CA ARG A 196 1.93 8.96 -12.55
C ARG A 196 0.99 7.91 -13.12
N TRP A 197 1.46 7.07 -14.04
CA TRP A 197 0.64 6.02 -14.67
C TRP A 197 0.23 4.92 -13.68
N ALA A 198 1.01 4.71 -12.61
CA ALA A 198 0.67 3.75 -11.56
C ALA A 198 -0.54 4.20 -10.71
N ILE A 199 -0.87 5.50 -10.76
CA ILE A 199 -2.04 6.07 -10.07
C ILE A 199 -3.28 5.99 -10.98
N GLY A 200 -3.12 5.62 -12.26
CA GLY A 200 -4.23 5.35 -13.16
C GLY A 200 -5.11 4.18 -12.71
N TYR A 201 -6.07 3.81 -13.56
CA TYR A 201 -6.79 2.54 -13.39
C TYR A 201 -6.04 1.40 -14.07
N HIS A 202 -6.01 0.25 -13.41
CA HIS A 202 -5.30 -0.93 -13.83
C HIS A 202 -6.30 -2.05 -14.17
N GLN A 203 -6.09 -2.75 -15.29
CA GLN A 203 -6.86 -3.94 -15.65
C GLN A 203 -5.97 -5.17 -15.65
N SER A 204 -6.41 -6.21 -14.94
CA SER A 204 -5.76 -7.50 -14.86
C SER A 204 -6.78 -8.64 -14.93
N ARG A 205 -6.28 -9.84 -15.19
CA ARG A 205 -6.94 -11.14 -15.09
C ARG A 205 -5.86 -12.21 -15.10
N PHE A 206 -6.06 -13.31 -14.37
CA PHE A 206 -5.40 -14.59 -14.59
C PHE A 206 -6.19 -15.34 -15.69
N SER A 207 -5.75 -15.44 -16.95
CA SER A 207 -4.76 -14.63 -17.64
C SER A 207 -5.38 -14.01 -18.89
N TYR A 208 -4.79 -12.94 -19.41
CA TYR A 208 -4.99 -12.53 -20.79
C TYR A 208 -3.97 -13.19 -21.71
N VAL A 209 -4.38 -14.28 -22.35
CA VAL A 209 -3.58 -15.05 -23.32
C VAL A 209 -4.48 -15.45 -24.49
N PRO A 210 -3.98 -15.45 -25.75
CA PRO A 210 -2.64 -15.02 -26.19
C PRO A 210 -2.57 -13.49 -26.43
N GLU A 211 -1.50 -12.99 -27.06
CA GLU A 211 -1.27 -11.57 -27.44
C GLU A 211 -2.54 -10.88 -27.98
N ALA A 212 -3.34 -11.57 -28.79
CA ALA A 212 -4.58 -11.03 -29.37
C ALA A 212 -5.61 -10.62 -28.31
N ARG A 213 -5.73 -11.37 -27.20
CA ARG A 213 -6.65 -11.04 -26.11
C ARG A 213 -6.24 -9.76 -25.39
N VAL A 214 -4.93 -9.55 -25.20
CA VAL A 214 -4.39 -8.31 -24.61
C VAL A 214 -4.75 -7.10 -25.48
N LYS A 215 -4.56 -7.22 -26.80
CA LYS A 215 -4.92 -6.16 -27.76
C LYS A 215 -6.42 -5.88 -27.79
N GLU A 216 -7.26 -6.92 -27.75
CA GLU A 216 -8.71 -6.78 -27.69
C GLU A 216 -9.14 -5.96 -26.47
N VAL A 217 -8.61 -6.28 -25.28
CA VAL A 217 -8.93 -5.57 -24.03
C VAL A 217 -8.47 -4.11 -24.11
N ALA A 218 -7.23 -3.86 -24.54
CA ALA A 218 -6.68 -2.51 -24.70
C ALA A 218 -7.50 -1.66 -25.68
N ASN A 219 -7.85 -2.21 -26.84
CA ASN A 219 -8.68 -1.52 -27.84
C ASN A 219 -10.07 -1.22 -27.30
N THR A 220 -10.68 -2.18 -26.61
CA THR A 220 -12.04 -2.04 -26.09
C THR A 220 -12.13 -0.91 -25.05
N PHE A 221 -11.11 -0.70 -24.21
CA PHE A 221 -11.03 0.47 -23.32
C PHE A 221 -11.11 1.79 -24.10
N ARG A 222 -10.28 1.91 -25.15
CA ARG A 222 -10.21 3.13 -25.97
C ARG A 222 -11.49 3.36 -26.78
N GLU A 223 -12.03 2.32 -27.40
CA GLU A 223 -13.28 2.35 -28.15
C GLU A 223 -14.46 2.77 -27.25
N LYS A 224 -14.54 2.25 -26.03
CA LYS A 224 -15.61 2.56 -25.07
C LYS A 224 -15.37 3.85 -24.31
N LYS A 225 -14.23 4.53 -24.52
CA LYS A 225 -13.81 5.73 -23.78
C LYS A 225 -13.84 5.52 -22.28
N ILE A 226 -13.31 4.39 -21.83
CA ILE A 226 -13.14 4.07 -20.41
C ILE A 226 -11.66 4.30 -20.07
N PRO A 227 -11.32 5.23 -19.17
CA PRO A 227 -9.93 5.50 -18.82
C PRO A 227 -9.21 4.29 -18.21
N CYS A 228 -8.00 4.00 -18.67
CA CYS A 228 -7.16 2.89 -18.19
C CYS A 228 -5.70 3.11 -18.60
N ASP A 229 -4.77 2.86 -17.68
CA ASP A 229 -3.33 3.11 -17.86
C ASP A 229 -2.49 1.83 -17.93
N VAL A 230 -2.94 0.71 -17.33
CA VAL A 230 -2.09 -0.47 -17.16
C VAL A 230 -2.83 -1.75 -17.52
N ILE A 231 -2.20 -2.58 -18.36
CA ILE A 231 -2.62 -3.96 -18.62
C ILE A 231 -1.60 -4.92 -18.02
N TRP A 232 -2.08 -5.87 -17.22
CA TRP A 232 -1.25 -6.80 -16.47
C TRP A 232 -1.10 -8.14 -17.20
N PHE A 233 0.08 -8.72 -17.09
CA PHE A 233 0.44 -10.03 -17.61
C PHE A 233 0.67 -10.98 -16.43
N ASP A 234 -0.36 -11.77 -16.16
CA ASP A 234 -0.37 -12.85 -15.16
C ASP A 234 0.36 -14.10 -15.71
N ILE A 235 0.50 -15.14 -14.90
CA ILE A 235 1.50 -16.20 -15.03
C ILE A 235 1.55 -16.92 -16.39
N ASN A 236 0.45 -16.95 -17.16
CA ASN A 236 0.41 -17.67 -18.43
C ASN A 236 1.26 -17.04 -19.55
N TYR A 237 1.84 -15.84 -19.34
CA TYR A 237 2.83 -15.32 -20.29
C TYR A 237 4.15 -16.09 -20.27
N MET A 238 4.47 -16.78 -19.17
CA MET A 238 5.72 -17.49 -18.98
C MET A 238 5.76 -18.81 -19.76
N ASP A 239 6.96 -19.25 -20.16
CA ASP A 239 7.16 -20.57 -20.76
C ASP A 239 7.12 -21.67 -19.69
N GLU A 240 6.02 -22.43 -19.67
CA GLU A 240 5.71 -23.44 -18.65
C GLU A 240 5.90 -22.92 -17.21
N PHE A 241 5.49 -21.68 -16.95
CA PHE A 241 5.59 -21.02 -15.63
C PHE A 241 7.04 -20.82 -15.13
N ARG A 242 8.03 -20.84 -16.01
CA ARG A 242 9.43 -20.50 -15.67
C ARG A 242 9.59 -18.97 -15.60
N VAL A 243 10.00 -18.45 -14.44
CA VAL A 243 10.23 -17.01 -14.24
C VAL A 243 11.29 -16.45 -15.20
N PHE A 244 11.19 -15.16 -15.54
CA PHE A 244 12.07 -14.51 -16.53
C PHE A 244 12.08 -15.14 -17.94
N THR A 245 11.06 -15.92 -18.28
CA THR A 245 10.83 -16.42 -19.65
C THR A 245 9.54 -15.85 -20.21
N ILE A 246 9.39 -15.88 -21.54
CA ILE A 246 8.16 -15.50 -22.23
C ILE A 246 7.83 -16.62 -23.22
N ASN A 247 6.58 -17.07 -23.22
CA ASN A 247 6.10 -18.11 -24.12
C ASN A 247 6.00 -17.56 -25.55
N ASN A 248 6.92 -17.99 -26.43
CA ASN A 248 6.99 -17.49 -27.80
C ASN A 248 5.82 -17.94 -28.71
N ARG A 249 5.00 -18.92 -28.30
CA ARG A 249 3.77 -19.29 -29.04
C ARG A 249 2.68 -18.24 -28.79
N ASP A 250 2.48 -17.88 -27.54
CA ASP A 250 1.38 -17.00 -27.13
C ASP A 250 1.76 -15.51 -27.20
N PHE A 251 3.06 -15.20 -27.03
CA PHE A 251 3.67 -13.88 -27.12
C PHE A 251 4.96 -13.92 -27.97
N PRO A 252 4.86 -14.05 -29.30
CA PRO A 252 6.01 -14.25 -30.18
C PRO A 252 6.97 -13.06 -30.26
N ASP A 253 6.49 -11.84 -29.98
CA ASP A 253 7.30 -10.63 -29.98
C ASP A 253 6.86 -9.69 -28.83
N PRO A 254 7.38 -9.90 -27.61
CA PRO A 254 7.00 -9.12 -26.45
C PRO A 254 7.38 -7.64 -26.58
N LYS A 255 8.47 -7.31 -27.29
CA LYS A 255 8.85 -5.91 -27.58
C LYS A 255 7.79 -5.21 -28.40
N ARG A 256 7.30 -5.85 -29.46
CA ARG A 256 6.21 -5.32 -30.29
C ARG A 256 4.91 -5.22 -29.51
N MET A 257 4.60 -6.19 -28.64
CA MET A 257 3.40 -6.12 -27.79
C MET A 257 3.46 -4.93 -26.83
N ASN A 258 4.57 -4.73 -26.12
CA ASN A 258 4.71 -3.59 -25.21
C ASN A 258 4.72 -2.26 -25.96
N LYS A 259 5.40 -2.18 -27.11
CA LYS A 259 5.32 -1.00 -27.98
C LYS A 259 3.88 -0.70 -28.39
N TYR A 260 3.09 -1.72 -28.73
CA TYR A 260 1.67 -1.54 -29.06
C TYR A 260 0.88 -0.94 -27.88
N LEU A 261 1.12 -1.40 -26.65
CA LEU A 261 0.51 -0.83 -25.45
C LEU A 261 0.92 0.64 -25.28
N HIS A 262 2.21 0.95 -25.38
CA HIS A 262 2.74 2.31 -25.26
C HIS A 262 2.13 3.26 -26.29
N ASP A 263 2.06 2.85 -27.56
CA ASP A 263 1.47 3.63 -28.66
C ASP A 263 -0.02 3.93 -28.41
N ASN A 264 -0.70 3.12 -27.59
CA ASN A 264 -2.10 3.30 -27.18
C ASN A 264 -2.27 3.89 -25.76
N GLY A 265 -1.19 4.44 -25.19
CA GLY A 265 -1.19 5.09 -23.88
C GLY A 265 -1.36 4.14 -22.69
N PHE A 266 -0.96 2.87 -22.85
CA PHE A 266 -0.92 1.89 -21.76
C PHE A 266 0.53 1.60 -21.36
N HIS A 267 0.69 1.10 -20.14
CA HIS A 267 1.91 0.52 -19.59
C HIS A 267 1.66 -0.96 -19.28
N SER A 268 2.73 -1.74 -19.19
CA SER A 268 2.63 -3.16 -18.88
C SER A 268 3.29 -3.54 -17.55
N VAL A 269 2.64 -4.45 -16.83
CA VAL A 269 3.16 -5.02 -15.58
C VAL A 269 3.16 -6.53 -15.68
N TYR A 270 4.29 -7.17 -15.38
CA TYR A 270 4.48 -8.61 -15.50
C TYR A 270 4.73 -9.25 -14.13
N MET A 271 4.03 -10.36 -13.88
CA MET A 271 4.18 -11.19 -12.68
C MET A 271 5.54 -11.90 -12.64
N ILE A 272 6.16 -12.03 -11.48
CA ILE A 272 7.36 -12.83 -11.20
C ILE A 272 7.19 -13.50 -9.83
N ASP A 273 7.33 -14.82 -9.80
CA ASP A 273 7.32 -15.61 -8.57
C ASP A 273 8.74 -15.83 -8.04
N PRO A 274 8.92 -16.18 -6.75
CA PRO A 274 10.22 -16.60 -6.23
C PRO A 274 10.59 -18.04 -6.60
N GLY A 275 9.64 -18.88 -7.02
CA GLY A 275 9.86 -20.29 -7.32
C GLY A 275 10.60 -20.48 -8.65
N VAL A 276 11.84 -20.96 -8.60
CA VAL A 276 12.65 -21.25 -9.79
C VAL A 276 12.54 -22.74 -10.11
N LYS A 277 11.91 -23.09 -11.24
CA LYS A 277 11.75 -24.48 -11.69
C LYS A 277 13.09 -25.23 -11.67
N VAL A 278 13.12 -26.40 -11.05
CA VAL A 278 14.30 -27.29 -11.04
C VAL A 278 14.45 -27.95 -12.41
N ASP A 279 15.38 -27.44 -13.21
CA ASP A 279 15.66 -27.91 -14.57
C ASP A 279 17.07 -27.46 -14.96
N ASP A 280 18.03 -28.39 -15.06
CA ASP A 280 19.44 -28.07 -15.35
C ASP A 280 19.64 -27.42 -16.75
N ASN A 281 18.65 -27.48 -17.63
CA ASN A 281 18.68 -26.79 -18.93
C ASN A 281 18.08 -25.37 -18.90
N TYR A 282 17.43 -25.00 -17.80
CA TYR A 282 16.82 -23.69 -17.62
C TYR A 282 17.82 -22.70 -17.02
N PHE A 283 18.08 -21.60 -17.73
CA PHE A 283 19.18 -20.69 -17.41
C PHE A 283 19.10 -20.06 -16.01
N VAL A 284 17.91 -19.74 -15.49
CA VAL A 284 17.77 -19.16 -14.14
C VAL A 284 18.18 -20.20 -13.11
N TYR A 285 17.63 -21.43 -13.19
CA TYR A 285 18.02 -22.50 -12.27
C TYR A 285 19.52 -22.81 -12.35
N LYS A 286 20.04 -22.99 -13.57
CA LYS A 286 21.46 -23.28 -13.81
C LYS A 286 22.38 -22.21 -13.21
N THR A 287 22.15 -20.93 -13.53
CA THR A 287 23.01 -19.84 -13.02
C THR A 287 22.83 -19.60 -11.52
N GLY A 288 21.64 -19.80 -10.97
CA GLY A 288 21.40 -19.76 -9.53
C GLY A 288 22.15 -20.86 -8.80
N LYS A 289 22.14 -22.08 -9.34
CA LYS A 289 22.86 -23.25 -8.78
C LYS A 289 24.38 -23.03 -8.82
N GLU A 290 24.91 -22.49 -9.91
CA GLU A 290 26.34 -22.12 -10.04
C GLU A 290 26.78 -21.09 -8.97
N GLN A 291 25.86 -20.26 -8.48
CA GLN A 291 26.11 -19.26 -7.42
C GLN A 291 25.72 -19.74 -6.00
N ASN A 292 25.29 -21.00 -5.87
CA ASN A 292 24.70 -21.56 -4.65
C ASN A 292 23.51 -20.73 -4.13
N ALA A 293 22.74 -20.10 -5.01
CA ALA A 293 21.82 -19.01 -4.67
C ALA A 293 20.57 -19.43 -3.87
N PHE A 294 20.33 -20.72 -3.68
CA PHE A 294 19.07 -21.25 -3.16
C PHE A 294 19.11 -21.61 -1.67
N VAL A 295 17.94 -21.55 -1.02
CA VAL A 295 17.75 -21.95 0.38
C VAL A 295 18.02 -23.44 0.56
N CYS A 296 18.56 -23.82 1.72
CA CYS A 296 18.89 -25.21 2.01
C CYS A 296 17.88 -25.87 2.95
N ASP A 297 17.80 -27.20 2.89
CA ASP A 297 17.21 -28.03 3.93
C ASP A 297 18.15 -28.16 5.15
N ILE A 298 17.73 -28.93 6.17
CA ILE A 298 18.52 -29.17 7.39
C ILE A 298 19.82 -29.95 7.17
N TYR A 299 19.96 -30.63 6.02
CA TYR A 299 21.13 -31.39 5.65
C TYR A 299 22.09 -30.59 4.75
N ARG A 300 21.81 -29.29 4.53
CA ARG A 300 22.53 -28.39 3.61
C ARG A 300 22.43 -28.77 2.14
N ASN A 301 21.40 -29.54 1.76
CA ASN A 301 21.05 -29.71 0.35
C ASN A 301 20.13 -28.58 -0.08
N GLU A 302 20.06 -28.32 -1.39
CA GLU A 302 19.07 -27.40 -1.95
C GLU A 302 17.65 -27.83 -1.58
N PHE A 303 16.86 -26.91 -1.03
CA PHE A 303 15.46 -27.20 -0.72
C PHE A 303 14.60 -27.10 -1.98
N HIS A 304 13.81 -28.15 -2.22
CA HIS A 304 12.81 -28.20 -3.29
C HIS A 304 11.39 -28.25 -2.71
N GLY A 305 10.52 -27.36 -3.19
CA GLY A 305 9.09 -27.38 -2.92
C GLY A 305 8.29 -27.22 -4.21
N LYS A 306 6.98 -27.47 -4.18
CA LYS A 306 6.11 -27.36 -5.37
C LYS A 306 5.37 -26.03 -5.44
N VAL A 307 5.40 -25.42 -6.61
CA VAL A 307 4.52 -24.31 -7.02
C VAL A 307 4.06 -24.55 -8.48
N TRP A 308 3.72 -23.49 -9.21
CA TRP A 308 3.15 -23.54 -10.57
C TRP A 308 3.92 -24.41 -11.59
N PRO A 309 5.24 -24.28 -11.79
CA PRO A 309 6.00 -25.13 -12.72
C PRO A 309 6.36 -26.53 -12.16
N GLY A 310 5.81 -26.93 -11.01
CA GLY A 310 6.18 -28.15 -10.31
C GLY A 310 7.30 -27.92 -9.29
N ALA A 311 8.31 -28.80 -9.26
CA ALA A 311 9.42 -28.70 -8.33
C ALA A 311 10.25 -27.42 -8.57
N CYS A 312 10.46 -26.64 -7.51
CA CYS A 312 11.17 -25.37 -7.53
C CYS A 312 12.20 -25.29 -6.41
N ALA A 313 13.32 -24.63 -6.71
CA ALA A 313 14.23 -24.08 -5.73
C ALA A 313 13.86 -22.62 -5.43
N PHE A 314 14.17 -22.16 -4.21
CA PHE A 314 13.80 -20.83 -3.72
C PHE A 314 15.07 -20.02 -3.45
N PRO A 315 15.27 -18.85 -4.08
CA PRO A 315 16.44 -18.02 -3.84
C PRO A 315 16.57 -17.61 -2.36
N ASP A 316 17.75 -17.79 -1.80
CA ASP A 316 18.07 -17.29 -0.47
C ASP A 316 18.37 -15.79 -0.52
N PHE A 317 17.32 -14.97 -0.47
CA PHE A 317 17.43 -13.52 -0.52
C PHE A 317 18.12 -12.91 0.71
N THR A 318 18.51 -13.68 1.74
CA THR A 318 19.36 -13.17 2.84
C THR A 318 20.78 -12.89 2.35
N ARG A 319 21.22 -13.52 1.27
CA ARG A 319 22.55 -13.38 0.69
C ARG A 319 22.64 -12.18 -0.27
N PRO A 320 23.59 -11.25 -0.08
CA PRO A 320 23.84 -10.16 -1.03
C PRO A 320 24.14 -10.65 -2.46
N GLU A 321 24.84 -11.78 -2.61
CA GLU A 321 25.18 -12.36 -3.91
C GLU A 321 23.91 -12.84 -4.63
N THR A 322 23.02 -13.54 -3.91
CA THR A 322 21.72 -13.97 -4.46
C THR A 322 20.88 -12.79 -4.89
N ARG A 323 20.79 -11.72 -4.08
CA ARG A 323 20.07 -10.50 -4.46
C ARG A 323 20.66 -9.85 -5.71
N THR A 324 21.99 -9.80 -5.82
CA THR A 324 22.69 -9.25 -6.99
C THR A 324 22.42 -10.08 -8.25
N TRP A 325 22.50 -11.40 -8.15
CA TRP A 325 22.14 -12.32 -9.23
C TRP A 325 20.70 -12.13 -9.68
N TRP A 326 19.76 -12.12 -8.75
CA TRP A 326 18.33 -11.91 -9.03
C TRP A 326 18.07 -10.57 -9.71
N SER A 327 18.66 -9.48 -9.19
CA SER A 327 18.60 -8.15 -9.83
C SER A 327 19.12 -8.17 -11.27
N GLY A 328 20.18 -8.95 -11.54
CA GLY A 328 20.76 -9.09 -12.88
C GLY A 328 19.81 -9.69 -13.92
N LEU A 329 18.87 -10.55 -13.50
CA LEU A 329 17.90 -11.20 -14.39
C LEU A 329 16.91 -10.20 -15.03
N TYR A 330 16.69 -9.05 -14.40
CA TYR A 330 15.79 -8.02 -14.91
C TYR A 330 16.31 -7.31 -16.15
N LYS A 331 17.62 -7.28 -16.41
CA LYS A 331 18.20 -6.54 -17.54
C LYS A 331 17.62 -6.98 -18.88
N ASP A 332 17.73 -8.26 -19.20
CA ASP A 332 17.25 -8.80 -20.47
C ASP A 332 15.73 -8.94 -20.48
N PHE A 333 15.12 -9.22 -19.32
CA PHE A 333 13.68 -9.32 -19.19
C PHE A 333 12.98 -7.97 -19.48
N MET A 334 13.43 -6.89 -18.83
CA MET A 334 12.86 -5.55 -19.02
C MET A 334 13.24 -4.90 -20.36
N ALA A 335 14.31 -5.37 -21.01
CA ALA A 335 14.63 -4.96 -22.39
C ALA A 335 13.50 -5.27 -23.38
N ASN A 336 12.50 -6.06 -22.99
CA ASN A 336 11.26 -6.28 -23.75
C ASN A 336 10.25 -5.12 -23.69
N GLY A 337 10.60 -3.99 -23.07
CA GLY A 337 9.73 -2.82 -22.95
C GLY A 337 8.72 -2.91 -21.80
N ILE A 338 9.03 -3.70 -20.77
CA ILE A 338 8.19 -3.86 -19.57
C ILE A 338 8.33 -2.62 -18.68
N ASP A 339 7.21 -2.08 -18.16
CA ASP A 339 7.22 -0.86 -17.35
C ASP A 339 7.25 -1.13 -15.83
N GLY A 340 6.56 -2.17 -15.38
CA GLY A 340 6.49 -2.55 -13.97
C GLY A 340 6.53 -4.04 -13.72
N ILE A 341 6.73 -4.41 -12.46
CA ILE A 341 6.85 -5.80 -12.03
C ILE A 341 5.86 -6.08 -10.90
N TRP A 342 5.43 -7.33 -10.83
CA TRP A 342 4.55 -7.84 -9.78
C TRP A 342 5.19 -9.07 -9.15
N ASN A 343 5.68 -8.93 -7.92
CA ASN A 343 6.14 -10.08 -7.14
C ASN A 343 4.94 -10.74 -6.46
N ASP A 344 4.65 -11.97 -6.84
CA ASP A 344 3.59 -12.78 -6.23
C ASP A 344 4.19 -14.03 -5.57
N MET A 345 3.39 -14.74 -4.79
CA MET A 345 3.77 -16.02 -4.16
C MET A 345 5.00 -15.91 -3.23
N ASN A 346 5.32 -14.69 -2.76
CA ASN A 346 6.59 -14.35 -2.14
C ASN A 346 6.59 -14.32 -0.61
N GLU A 347 5.66 -15.01 0.03
CA GLU A 347 5.68 -15.26 1.48
C GLU A 347 6.90 -16.05 1.98
N PRO A 348 7.41 -17.13 1.33
CA PRO A 348 7.02 -17.77 0.05
C PRO A 348 5.90 -18.81 0.16
N SER A 349 5.06 -18.88 -0.88
CA SER A 349 4.07 -19.94 -1.04
C SER A 349 4.74 -21.24 -1.52
N VAL A 350 4.42 -22.36 -0.86
CA VAL A 350 4.90 -23.71 -1.19
C VAL A 350 3.75 -24.70 -1.02
N PHE A 351 3.20 -25.21 -2.12
CA PHE A 351 1.94 -25.97 -2.14
C PHE A 351 1.98 -27.26 -1.33
N ASP A 352 3.14 -27.93 -1.28
CA ASP A 352 3.36 -29.16 -0.52
C ASP A 352 4.13 -28.93 0.80
N GLY A 353 4.34 -27.67 1.18
CA GLY A 353 5.00 -27.28 2.41
C GLY A 353 4.06 -27.18 3.62
N PRO A 354 4.58 -27.26 4.85
CA PRO A 354 3.76 -27.14 6.06
C PRO A 354 3.05 -25.79 6.12
N GLY A 355 1.72 -25.81 6.22
CA GLY A 355 0.91 -24.59 6.25
C GLY A 355 0.97 -23.76 4.97
N GLY A 356 1.35 -24.37 3.83
CA GLY A 356 1.45 -23.68 2.53
C GLY A 356 2.73 -22.86 2.37
N THR A 357 3.75 -23.07 3.19
CA THR A 357 5.04 -22.36 3.12
C THR A 357 6.22 -23.32 3.33
N MET A 358 7.44 -22.80 3.16
CA MET A 358 8.68 -23.50 3.41
C MET A 358 8.81 -23.96 4.88
N PRO A 359 9.41 -25.14 5.15
CA PRO A 359 9.62 -25.62 6.52
C PRO A 359 10.40 -24.63 7.40
N GLU A 360 9.95 -24.45 8.64
CA GLU A 360 10.54 -23.49 9.60
C GLU A 360 12.03 -23.74 9.88
N ASN A 361 12.51 -24.98 9.71
CA ASN A 361 13.90 -25.39 9.95
C ASN A 361 14.80 -25.33 8.70
N ASN A 362 14.27 -24.93 7.54
CA ASN A 362 15.11 -24.64 6.37
C ASN A 362 16.14 -23.57 6.71
N ILE A 363 17.31 -23.63 6.08
CA ILE A 363 18.48 -22.84 6.43
C ILE A 363 18.71 -21.76 5.37
N HIS A 364 18.67 -20.51 5.82
CA HIS A 364 19.22 -19.37 5.10
C HIS A 364 20.68 -19.18 5.51
N LEU A 365 21.57 -19.05 4.53
CA LEU A 365 23.01 -18.98 4.76
C LEU A 365 23.48 -17.59 5.23
N GLY A 366 22.62 -16.58 5.18
CA GLY A 366 22.98 -15.23 5.59
C GLY A 366 24.10 -14.61 4.72
N GLY A 367 24.39 -13.35 4.96
CA GLY A 367 25.43 -12.61 4.24
C GLY A 367 25.35 -11.12 4.50
N GLY A 368 26.47 -10.43 4.33
CA GLY A 368 26.58 -9.03 4.75
C GLY A 368 26.37 -8.91 6.26
N ASN A 369 25.29 -8.24 6.69
CA ASN A 369 24.91 -8.07 8.08
C ASN A 369 23.83 -9.07 8.57
N LEU A 370 23.32 -9.96 7.70
CA LEU A 370 22.32 -10.95 8.06
C LEU A 370 23.00 -12.27 8.48
N PRO A 371 22.78 -12.81 9.70
CA PRO A 371 23.41 -14.05 10.14
C PRO A 371 22.81 -15.29 9.44
N ILE A 372 23.52 -16.43 9.50
CA ILE A 372 22.91 -17.74 9.19
C ILE A 372 21.72 -17.94 10.14
N GLY A 373 20.57 -18.37 9.61
CA GLY A 373 19.37 -18.55 10.41
C GLY A 373 18.37 -19.49 9.76
N SER A 374 17.40 -19.93 10.54
CA SER A 374 16.33 -20.78 10.03
C SER A 374 15.26 -19.96 9.31
N HIS A 375 14.40 -20.62 8.55
CA HIS A 375 13.26 -19.98 7.92
C HIS A 375 12.29 -19.40 8.97
N LEU A 376 12.18 -19.99 10.17
CA LEU A 376 11.42 -19.40 11.29
C LEU A 376 11.82 -17.94 11.58
N MET A 377 13.10 -17.62 11.47
CA MET A 377 13.62 -16.26 11.63
C MET A 377 13.28 -15.41 10.40
N TYR A 378 13.56 -15.92 9.19
CA TYR A 378 13.56 -15.11 7.97
C TYR A 378 12.26 -15.11 7.17
N HIS A 379 11.26 -15.89 7.56
CA HIS A 379 10.05 -16.08 6.78
C HIS A 379 9.36 -14.76 6.39
N ASN A 380 9.00 -13.92 7.36
CA ASN A 380 8.37 -12.63 7.05
C ASN A 380 9.31 -11.71 6.23
N ALA A 381 10.63 -11.83 6.43
CA ALA A 381 11.62 -11.04 5.70
C ALA A 381 11.85 -11.51 4.25
N TYR A 382 11.43 -12.73 3.89
CA TYR A 382 11.70 -13.32 2.57
C TYR A 382 11.15 -12.44 1.43
N GLY A 383 9.85 -12.10 1.50
CA GLY A 383 9.20 -11.25 0.50
C GLY A 383 9.82 -9.85 0.42
N ARG A 384 10.12 -9.25 1.58
CA ARG A 384 10.79 -7.94 1.67
C ARG A 384 12.16 -7.93 0.98
N LEU A 385 12.96 -8.99 1.16
CA LEU A 385 14.30 -9.09 0.56
C LEU A 385 14.22 -9.37 -0.96
N MET A 386 13.25 -10.17 -1.41
CA MET A 386 12.95 -10.34 -2.84
C MET A 386 12.56 -9.00 -3.47
N VAL A 387 11.67 -8.24 -2.83
CA VAL A 387 11.18 -6.94 -3.30
C VAL A 387 12.32 -5.95 -3.52
N GLU A 388 13.27 -5.86 -2.60
CA GLU A 388 14.43 -4.99 -2.76
C GLU A 388 15.36 -5.46 -3.88
N ALA A 389 15.57 -6.77 -4.04
CA ALA A 389 16.32 -7.30 -5.17
C ALA A 389 15.63 -6.99 -6.52
N SER A 390 14.31 -7.13 -6.59
CA SER A 390 13.51 -6.77 -7.76
C SER A 390 13.58 -5.27 -8.07
N TYR A 391 13.38 -4.42 -7.06
CA TYR A 391 13.48 -2.96 -7.20
C TYR A 391 14.85 -2.54 -7.73
N ASN A 392 15.93 -3.09 -7.16
CA ASN A 392 17.29 -2.81 -7.61
C ASN A 392 17.54 -3.31 -9.03
N GLY A 393 16.98 -4.46 -9.41
CA GLY A 393 17.02 -4.96 -10.78
C GLY A 393 16.32 -4.04 -11.77
N MET A 394 15.12 -3.54 -11.41
CA MET A 394 14.38 -2.58 -12.23
C MET A 394 15.14 -1.26 -12.40
N MET A 395 15.67 -0.73 -11.30
CA MET A 395 16.50 0.49 -11.30
C MET A 395 17.74 0.34 -12.17
N ALA A 396 18.42 -0.81 -12.10
CA ALA A 396 19.59 -1.09 -12.93
C ALA A 396 19.23 -1.26 -14.42
N ALA A 397 18.09 -1.90 -14.71
CA ALA A 397 17.62 -2.11 -16.08
C ALA A 397 17.14 -0.80 -16.74
N ASN A 398 16.54 0.12 -15.99
CA ASN A 398 16.10 1.41 -16.50
C ASN A 398 16.28 2.56 -15.49
N PRO A 399 17.50 3.09 -15.31
CA PRO A 399 17.80 4.10 -14.31
C PRO A 399 17.12 5.46 -14.56
N SER A 400 16.56 5.65 -15.76
CA SER A 400 15.88 6.89 -16.14
C SER A 400 14.42 6.97 -15.70
N LYS A 401 13.80 5.83 -15.35
CA LYS A 401 12.40 5.73 -14.94
C LYS A 401 12.26 5.48 -13.44
N ARG A 402 11.10 5.83 -12.89
CA ARG A 402 10.71 5.45 -11.52
C ARG A 402 10.16 4.02 -11.57
N PRO A 403 10.66 3.10 -10.73
CA PRO A 403 10.18 1.73 -10.71
C PRO A 403 8.77 1.68 -10.11
N PHE A 404 7.88 0.91 -10.74
CA PHE A 404 6.62 0.48 -10.15
C PHE A 404 6.68 -1.03 -9.91
N LEU A 405 6.78 -1.39 -8.64
CA LEU A 405 6.76 -2.77 -8.17
C LEU A 405 5.53 -2.97 -7.30
N LEU A 406 4.76 -4.01 -7.57
CA LEU A 406 3.69 -4.50 -6.69
C LEU A 406 4.18 -5.77 -6.01
N SER A 407 3.97 -5.91 -4.70
CA SER A 407 4.33 -7.13 -3.96
C SER A 407 3.19 -7.61 -3.08
N ARG A 408 2.97 -8.94 -3.05
CA ARG A 408 2.03 -9.56 -2.12
C ARG A 408 2.59 -9.48 -0.71
N SER A 409 3.70 -10.16 -0.50
CA SER A 409 4.34 -10.29 0.79
C SER A 409 5.39 -9.22 1.05
N ASN A 410 5.43 -8.74 2.29
CA ASN A 410 6.37 -7.73 2.76
C ASN A 410 6.41 -7.65 4.30
N ILE A 411 7.24 -6.75 4.81
CA ILE A 411 7.15 -6.22 6.18
C ILE A 411 7.08 -4.70 6.15
N ILE A 412 6.71 -4.08 7.27
CA ILE A 412 6.85 -2.63 7.43
C ILE A 412 8.29 -2.17 7.12
N GLY A 413 8.43 -1.05 6.39
CA GLY A 413 9.69 -0.65 5.73
C GLY A 413 9.76 -1.09 4.27
N GLY A 414 8.94 -2.05 3.86
CA GLY A 414 8.80 -2.51 2.48
C GLY A 414 8.16 -1.50 1.52
N GLN A 415 7.38 -0.55 2.04
CA GLN A 415 6.73 0.51 1.26
C GLN A 415 7.72 1.33 0.44
N ARG A 416 8.99 1.40 0.87
CA ARG A 416 10.06 2.14 0.18
C ARG A 416 10.26 1.63 -1.25
N TYR A 417 9.96 0.35 -1.47
CA TYR A 417 10.27 -0.37 -2.71
C TYR A 417 9.02 -0.79 -3.49
N ALA A 418 7.90 -1.07 -2.83
CA ALA A 418 6.74 -1.64 -3.51
C ALA A 418 5.40 -1.07 -3.02
N ALA A 419 4.48 -0.89 -3.97
CA ALA A 419 3.06 -0.88 -3.70
C ALA A 419 2.60 -2.29 -3.28
N MET A 420 1.39 -2.39 -2.73
CA MET A 420 0.80 -3.69 -2.42
C MET A 420 -0.68 -3.74 -2.77
N TRP A 421 -1.23 -4.95 -2.81
CA TRP A 421 -2.67 -5.17 -2.85
C TRP A 421 -3.05 -6.12 -1.72
N THR A 422 -4.32 -6.12 -1.31
CA THR A 422 -4.80 -6.90 -0.15
C THR A 422 -4.90 -8.42 -0.42
N GLY A 423 -4.15 -8.93 -1.40
CA GLY A 423 -4.21 -10.31 -1.87
C GLY A 423 -5.54 -10.73 -2.46
N ASP A 424 -5.70 -12.06 -2.54
CA ASP A 424 -6.79 -12.72 -3.24
C ASP A 424 -8.10 -12.67 -2.45
N ASN A 425 -8.87 -11.59 -2.64
CA ASN A 425 -10.19 -11.44 -2.05
C ASN A 425 -11.28 -12.25 -2.81
N GLU A 426 -12.52 -12.19 -2.35
CA GLU A 426 -13.65 -12.93 -2.92
C GLU A 426 -14.69 -11.96 -3.46
N ALA A 427 -15.39 -12.34 -4.53
CA ALA A 427 -16.47 -11.57 -5.13
C ALA A 427 -17.74 -11.60 -4.26
N THR A 428 -17.67 -11.00 -3.06
CA THR A 428 -18.76 -10.88 -2.11
C THR A 428 -18.93 -9.43 -1.62
N TYR A 429 -20.13 -9.09 -1.14
CA TYR A 429 -20.38 -7.80 -0.48
C TYR A 429 -19.59 -7.65 0.83
N GLU A 430 -19.25 -8.76 1.48
CA GLU A 430 -18.46 -8.77 2.71
C GLU A 430 -17.03 -8.31 2.43
N HIS A 431 -16.34 -8.94 1.48
CA HIS A 431 -14.96 -8.57 1.13
C HIS A 431 -14.91 -7.17 0.49
N MET A 432 -15.96 -6.78 -0.23
CA MET A 432 -16.12 -5.41 -0.72
C MET A 432 -16.11 -4.39 0.41
N LYS A 433 -16.90 -4.61 1.46
CA LYS A 433 -16.95 -3.70 2.61
C LYS A 433 -15.65 -3.74 3.41
N LEU A 434 -15.13 -4.94 3.64
CA LEU A 434 -13.89 -5.19 4.39
C LEU A 434 -12.67 -4.52 3.74
N SER A 435 -12.69 -4.31 2.42
CA SER A 435 -11.59 -3.63 1.73
C SER A 435 -11.32 -2.20 2.23
N VAL A 436 -12.33 -1.51 2.78
CA VAL A 436 -12.18 -0.15 3.33
C VAL A 436 -11.33 -0.16 4.61
N PRO A 437 -11.68 -0.85 5.70
CA PRO A 437 -10.86 -0.91 6.91
C PRO A 437 -9.48 -1.53 6.66
N MET A 438 -9.37 -2.53 5.78
CA MET A 438 -8.07 -3.12 5.43
C MET A 438 -7.13 -2.07 4.80
N SER A 439 -7.63 -1.31 3.82
CA SER A 439 -6.81 -0.32 3.10
C SER A 439 -6.42 0.87 3.99
N ILE A 440 -7.32 1.28 4.89
CA ILE A 440 -7.02 2.29 5.91
C ILE A 440 -5.96 1.78 6.89
N THR A 441 -6.11 0.54 7.38
CA THR A 441 -5.16 -0.07 8.33
C THR A 441 -3.75 -0.14 7.74
N LEU A 442 -3.62 -0.49 6.46
CA LEU A 442 -2.36 -0.48 5.72
C LEU A 442 -1.77 0.93 5.63
N GLY A 443 -2.59 1.95 5.32
CA GLY A 443 -2.17 3.36 5.35
C GLY A 443 -1.66 3.81 6.72
N LEU A 444 -2.36 3.45 7.80
CA LEU A 444 -1.95 3.70 9.18
C LEU A 444 -0.73 2.86 9.62
N SER A 445 -0.35 1.85 8.83
CA SER A 445 0.81 0.97 9.06
C SER A 445 1.96 1.26 8.10
N GLY A 446 1.99 2.47 7.50
CA GLY A 446 3.09 2.96 6.67
C GLY A 446 3.03 2.56 5.19
N GLN A 447 1.92 1.95 4.72
CA GLN A 447 1.76 1.51 3.34
C GLN A 447 0.69 2.35 2.61
N PRO A 448 0.99 3.57 2.17
CA PRO A 448 -0.01 4.48 1.56
C PRO A 448 -0.44 4.05 0.16
N PHE A 449 0.36 3.26 -0.56
CA PHE A 449 0.04 2.77 -1.90
C PHE A 449 -0.48 1.33 -1.81
N ASN A 450 -1.78 1.20 -1.54
CA ASN A 450 -2.48 -0.07 -1.38
C ASN A 450 -3.90 -0.04 -1.97
N GLY A 451 -4.49 -1.22 -2.17
CA GLY A 451 -5.88 -1.40 -2.57
C GLY A 451 -6.24 -2.87 -2.83
N PRO A 452 -7.54 -3.22 -2.93
CA PRO A 452 -8.00 -4.58 -3.17
C PRO A 452 -8.11 -4.91 -4.67
N ASP A 453 -8.39 -6.18 -4.98
CA ASP A 453 -8.90 -6.55 -6.29
C ASP A 453 -10.38 -6.18 -6.44
N ILE A 454 -10.64 -5.16 -7.25
CA ILE A 454 -11.99 -4.62 -7.48
C ILE A 454 -12.80 -5.65 -8.27
N GLY A 455 -13.96 -6.02 -7.73
CA GLY A 455 -14.82 -7.06 -8.27
C GLY A 455 -14.63 -8.44 -7.63
N GLY A 456 -13.57 -8.61 -6.83
CA GLY A 456 -13.18 -9.87 -6.19
C GLY A 456 -12.29 -10.73 -7.09
N PHE A 457 -11.19 -11.28 -6.57
CA PHE A 457 -10.33 -12.22 -7.29
C PHE A 457 -11.07 -13.55 -7.53
N ALA A 458 -11.45 -14.24 -6.46
CA ALA A 458 -12.17 -15.51 -6.49
C ALA A 458 -13.69 -15.32 -6.64
N GLY A 459 -14.35 -16.31 -7.24
CA GLY A 459 -15.81 -16.32 -7.40
C GLY A 459 -16.35 -15.39 -8.50
N ASN A 460 -17.58 -15.65 -8.92
CA ASN A 460 -18.28 -14.86 -9.94
C ASN A 460 -18.85 -13.58 -9.34
N THR A 461 -18.57 -12.44 -9.97
CA THR A 461 -19.15 -11.16 -9.54
C THR A 461 -20.47 -10.90 -10.28
N THR A 462 -21.44 -10.30 -9.61
CA THR A 462 -22.72 -9.91 -10.23
C THR A 462 -22.64 -8.47 -10.76
N PRO A 463 -23.53 -8.07 -11.70
CA PRO A 463 -23.58 -6.68 -12.18
C PRO A 463 -23.69 -5.65 -11.05
N ASP A 464 -24.58 -5.90 -10.07
CA ASP A 464 -24.79 -5.01 -8.92
C ASP A 464 -23.56 -4.97 -8.00
N LEU A 465 -22.92 -6.11 -7.76
CA LEU A 465 -21.71 -6.17 -6.94
C LEU A 465 -20.54 -5.44 -7.62
N TRP A 466 -20.34 -5.63 -8.92
CA TRP A 466 -19.35 -4.88 -9.71
C TRP A 466 -19.59 -3.37 -9.66
N GLY A 467 -20.84 -2.95 -9.86
CA GLY A 467 -21.22 -1.54 -9.78
C GLY A 467 -20.85 -0.93 -8.43
N ASN A 468 -21.20 -1.60 -7.33
CA ASN A 468 -20.84 -1.15 -5.98
C ASN A 468 -19.32 -1.11 -5.78
N TRP A 469 -18.61 -2.17 -6.18
CA TRP A 469 -17.15 -2.26 -6.07
C TRP A 469 -16.46 -1.09 -6.75
N LEU A 470 -16.76 -0.85 -8.03
CA LEU A 470 -16.05 0.17 -8.80
C LEU A 470 -16.48 1.59 -8.41
N GLY A 471 -17.72 1.78 -7.97
CA GLY A 471 -18.29 3.08 -7.59
C GLY A 471 -17.57 3.78 -6.44
N PHE A 472 -16.90 3.05 -5.54
CA PHE A 472 -15.93 3.60 -4.59
C PHE A 472 -14.49 3.11 -4.83
N GLY A 473 -14.30 1.95 -5.47
CA GLY A 473 -12.99 1.38 -5.74
C GLY A 473 -12.13 2.21 -6.69
N ALA A 474 -12.74 3.08 -7.49
CA ALA A 474 -12.06 4.12 -8.26
C ALA A 474 -11.28 5.12 -7.38
N PHE A 475 -11.53 5.15 -6.07
CA PHE A 475 -10.88 6.05 -5.11
C PHE A 475 -9.83 5.36 -4.23
N PHE A 476 -9.55 4.06 -4.40
CA PHE A 476 -8.40 3.44 -3.71
C PHE A 476 -7.07 4.02 -4.21
N PRO A 477 -6.04 4.13 -3.37
CA PRO A 477 -4.70 4.55 -3.81
C PRO A 477 -4.20 3.69 -4.97
N PHE A 478 -4.29 2.36 -4.83
CA PHE A 478 -4.13 1.39 -5.92
C PHE A 478 -5.50 0.91 -6.41
N SER A 479 -5.83 1.17 -7.67
CA SER A 479 -7.14 0.85 -8.24
C SER A 479 -7.00 -0.13 -9.41
N ARG A 480 -7.25 -1.42 -9.13
CA ARG A 480 -7.11 -2.51 -10.10
C ARG A 480 -8.35 -3.39 -10.15
N GLY A 481 -8.88 -3.65 -11.34
CA GLY A 481 -9.76 -4.78 -11.59
C GLY A 481 -8.92 -6.04 -11.83
N HIS A 482 -9.19 -7.12 -11.10
CA HIS A 482 -8.48 -8.40 -11.26
C HIS A 482 -9.43 -9.57 -10.98
N ALA A 483 -9.15 -10.73 -11.58
CA ALA A 483 -10.03 -11.89 -11.55
C ALA A 483 -9.23 -13.18 -11.77
N SER A 484 -9.62 -14.24 -11.07
CA SER A 484 -9.13 -15.60 -11.30
C SER A 484 -9.60 -16.17 -12.65
N CYS A 485 -8.90 -17.19 -13.15
CA CYS A 485 -9.15 -17.81 -14.46
C CYS A 485 -10.48 -18.53 -14.56
N ASP A 486 -10.99 -19.05 -13.45
CA ASP A 486 -12.22 -19.83 -13.33
C ASP A 486 -13.48 -18.98 -13.14
N THR A 487 -13.35 -17.64 -13.09
CA THR A 487 -14.50 -16.73 -12.87
C THR A 487 -14.98 -16.09 -14.16
N ASN A 488 -16.16 -15.47 -14.12
CA ASN A 488 -16.64 -14.60 -15.18
C ASN A 488 -15.70 -13.42 -15.46
N ASN A 489 -15.94 -12.76 -16.59
CA ASN A 489 -15.22 -11.55 -17.00
C ASN A 489 -15.52 -10.39 -16.05
N LYS A 490 -14.50 -9.61 -15.72
CA LYS A 490 -14.54 -8.47 -14.78
C LYS A 490 -13.89 -7.23 -15.40
N GLU A 491 -13.91 -7.10 -16.72
CA GLU A 491 -13.68 -5.82 -17.39
C GLU A 491 -14.87 -4.87 -17.15
N PRO A 492 -14.68 -3.55 -17.14
CA PRO A 492 -15.75 -2.56 -16.95
C PRO A 492 -17.00 -2.70 -17.83
N TRP A 493 -16.90 -3.42 -18.95
CA TRP A 493 -17.98 -3.66 -19.91
C TRP A 493 -18.51 -5.10 -19.91
N ALA A 494 -18.08 -5.95 -18.99
CA ALA A 494 -18.39 -7.38 -18.98
C ALA A 494 -19.88 -7.69 -18.66
N PHE A 495 -20.60 -6.73 -18.07
CA PHE A 495 -21.99 -6.91 -17.64
C PHE A 495 -22.98 -6.22 -18.59
N THR A 496 -23.82 -5.32 -18.08
CA THR A 496 -24.84 -4.59 -18.87
C THR A 496 -24.31 -3.23 -19.36
N LYS A 497 -25.03 -2.61 -20.30
CA LYS A 497 -24.72 -1.25 -20.76
C LYS A 497 -24.83 -0.19 -19.66
N ASP A 498 -25.74 -0.39 -18.70
CA ASP A 498 -25.85 0.49 -17.54
C ASP A 498 -24.62 0.36 -16.64
N ILE A 499 -24.15 -0.85 -16.39
CA ILE A 499 -22.92 -1.07 -15.63
C ILE A 499 -21.69 -0.54 -16.37
N GLU A 500 -21.62 -0.66 -17.70
CA GLU A 500 -20.57 -0.05 -18.52
C GLU A 500 -20.53 1.47 -18.31
N LYS A 501 -21.70 2.12 -18.29
CA LYS A 501 -21.84 3.57 -18.06
C LYS A 501 -21.44 3.97 -16.64
N GLU A 502 -21.89 3.23 -15.63
CA GLU A 502 -21.52 3.46 -14.22
C GLU A 502 -20.01 3.28 -14.00
N SER A 503 -19.42 2.29 -14.67
CA SER A 503 -17.97 2.03 -14.62
C SER A 503 -17.18 3.15 -15.27
N ARG A 504 -17.59 3.61 -16.45
CA ARG A 504 -17.01 4.80 -17.10
C ARG A 504 -17.05 6.00 -16.18
N MET A 505 -18.22 6.29 -15.60
CA MET A 505 -18.41 7.43 -14.71
C MET A 505 -17.52 7.36 -13.46
N ALA A 506 -17.41 6.20 -12.81
CA ALA A 506 -16.54 6.03 -11.64
C ALA A 506 -15.06 6.30 -12.00
N LEU A 507 -14.59 5.77 -13.13
CA LEU A 507 -13.22 5.96 -13.59
C LEU A 507 -12.97 7.40 -14.07
N GLU A 508 -13.89 8.02 -14.81
CA GLU A 508 -13.77 9.45 -15.18
C GLU A 508 -13.62 10.36 -13.95
N ARG A 509 -14.30 10.05 -12.83
CA ARG A 509 -14.15 10.78 -11.57
C ARG A 509 -12.75 10.64 -10.98
N ARG A 510 -12.15 9.44 -11.02
CA ARG A 510 -10.75 9.22 -10.62
C ARG A 510 -9.80 10.08 -11.44
N TYR A 511 -9.95 10.10 -12.77
CA TYR A 511 -9.03 10.83 -13.65
C TYR A 511 -9.23 12.35 -13.57
N ARG A 512 -10.44 12.84 -13.29
CA ARG A 512 -10.63 14.23 -12.90
C ARG A 512 -9.90 14.59 -11.59
N LEU A 513 -9.83 13.66 -10.64
CA LEU A 513 -9.09 13.84 -9.38
C LEU A 513 -7.59 13.56 -9.50
N LEU A 514 -7.06 13.20 -10.68
CA LEU A 514 -5.64 12.88 -10.84
C LEU A 514 -4.71 13.98 -10.27
N PRO A 515 -4.94 15.29 -10.47
CA PRO A 515 -4.13 16.35 -9.83
C PRO A 515 -4.09 16.27 -8.31
N TYR A 516 -5.25 16.06 -7.68
CA TYR A 516 -5.36 15.92 -6.23
C TYR A 516 -4.72 14.62 -5.72
N LEU A 517 -5.00 13.49 -6.38
CA LEU A 517 -4.40 12.19 -6.03
C LEU A 517 -2.88 12.24 -6.16
N TYR A 518 -2.35 12.81 -7.25
CA TYR A 518 -0.90 12.95 -7.45
C TYR A 518 -0.25 13.80 -6.37
N THR A 519 -0.93 14.87 -5.93
CA THR A 519 -0.50 15.70 -4.81
C THR A 519 -0.52 14.92 -3.50
N ALA A 520 -1.54 14.11 -3.23
CA ALA A 520 -1.60 13.25 -2.04
C ALA A 520 -0.45 12.21 -2.03
N PHE A 521 -0.10 11.64 -3.18
CA PHE A 521 1.06 10.76 -3.30
C PHE A 521 2.39 11.49 -3.06
N HIS A 522 2.50 12.77 -3.45
CA HIS A 522 3.64 13.59 -3.11
C HIS A 522 3.75 13.82 -1.59
N VAL A 523 2.65 14.09 -0.91
CA VAL A 523 2.61 14.19 0.56
C VAL A 523 3.03 12.87 1.21
N ALA A 524 2.52 11.74 0.72
CA ALA A 524 2.93 10.41 1.19
C ALA A 524 4.43 10.14 0.98
N HIS A 525 4.98 10.56 -0.16
CA HIS A 525 6.41 10.48 -0.47
C HIS A 525 7.27 11.36 0.45
N LYS A 526 6.79 12.55 0.85
CA LYS A 526 7.54 13.47 1.70
C LYS A 526 7.48 13.10 3.18
N ASP A 527 6.28 12.86 3.70
CA ASP A 527 6.02 12.80 5.15
C ASP A 527 5.31 11.51 5.59
N GLY A 528 5.12 10.54 4.69
CA GLY A 528 4.57 9.22 5.01
C GLY A 528 3.08 9.19 5.36
N GLN A 529 2.34 10.26 5.05
CA GLN A 529 0.90 10.29 5.28
C GLN A 529 0.16 9.30 4.37
N PRO A 530 -0.97 8.73 4.85
CA PRO A 530 -1.80 7.89 4.00
C PRO A 530 -2.50 8.70 2.91
N VAL A 531 -2.60 8.15 1.70
CA VAL A 531 -3.41 8.74 0.62
C VAL A 531 -4.91 8.53 0.91
N MET A 532 -5.26 7.34 1.42
CA MET A 532 -6.58 6.99 1.93
C MET A 532 -6.53 6.92 3.46
N ALA A 533 -7.23 7.84 4.12
CA ALA A 533 -7.15 8.08 5.55
C ALA A 533 -8.49 7.79 6.27
N PRO A 534 -8.47 7.48 7.58
CA PRO A 534 -9.70 7.29 8.33
C PRO A 534 -10.44 8.62 8.54
N VAL A 535 -11.76 8.55 8.75
CA VAL A 535 -12.59 9.73 8.95
C VAL A 535 -12.20 10.53 10.20
N PHE A 536 -11.72 9.88 11.26
CA PHE A 536 -11.29 10.55 12.49
C PHE A 536 -10.09 11.49 12.29
N PHE A 537 -9.36 11.44 11.16
CA PHE A 537 -8.31 12.43 10.87
C PHE A 537 -8.88 13.84 10.70
N ALA A 538 -10.16 13.99 10.36
CA ALA A 538 -10.82 15.28 10.25
C ALA A 538 -10.92 16.00 11.61
N ASP A 539 -11.19 15.24 12.67
CA ASP A 539 -11.15 15.69 14.06
C ASP A 539 -10.80 14.52 14.98
N PRO A 540 -9.51 14.35 15.35
CA PRO A 540 -9.10 13.28 16.22
C PRO A 540 -9.78 13.34 17.60
N LYS A 541 -10.30 14.48 18.05
CA LYS A 541 -10.93 14.61 19.38
C LYS A 541 -12.35 14.10 19.41
N ASP A 542 -13.01 13.97 18.25
CA ASP A 542 -14.37 13.46 18.19
C ASP A 542 -14.36 11.92 18.24
N GLU A 543 -14.62 11.37 19.43
CA GLU A 543 -14.64 9.93 19.66
C GLU A 543 -15.66 9.18 18.78
N SER A 544 -16.73 9.85 18.34
CA SER A 544 -17.75 9.21 17.47
C SER A 544 -17.19 8.81 16.09
N LEU A 545 -16.09 9.42 15.65
CA LEU A 545 -15.46 9.12 14.37
C LEU A 545 -14.46 7.95 14.45
N ARG A 546 -14.05 7.54 15.65
CA ARG A 546 -12.93 6.61 15.86
C ARG A 546 -13.17 5.20 15.31
N ALA A 547 -14.43 4.79 15.22
CA ALA A 547 -14.84 3.48 14.71
C ALA A 547 -15.37 3.51 13.27
N GLU A 548 -15.43 4.67 12.61
CA GLU A 548 -15.97 4.78 11.26
C GLU A 548 -15.06 4.08 10.25
N GLU A 549 -15.59 3.05 9.59
CA GLU A 549 -14.85 2.19 8.67
C GLU A 549 -15.57 1.94 7.33
N GLN A 550 -16.70 2.60 7.08
CA GLN A 550 -17.41 2.53 5.80
C GLN A 550 -17.06 3.72 4.91
N ALA A 551 -17.06 4.93 5.46
CA ALA A 551 -16.60 6.15 4.82
C ALA A 551 -15.10 6.37 5.10
N PHE A 552 -14.44 7.13 4.22
CA PHE A 552 -13.02 7.41 4.35
C PHE A 552 -12.65 8.75 3.73
N MET A 553 -11.48 9.25 4.09
CA MET A 553 -10.90 10.47 3.56
C MET A 553 -9.91 10.13 2.44
N LEU A 554 -9.87 10.95 1.39
CA LEU A 554 -8.73 11.04 0.47
C LEU A 554 -7.95 12.31 0.77
N GLY A 555 -6.68 12.18 1.09
CA GLY A 555 -5.90 13.26 1.70
C GLY A 555 -6.60 13.80 2.95
N THR A 556 -6.68 15.12 3.08
CA THR A 556 -7.30 15.80 4.23
C THR A 556 -8.66 16.42 3.96
N ASP A 557 -9.02 16.57 2.67
CA ASP A 557 -10.04 17.53 2.26
C ASP A 557 -11.25 16.90 1.56
N LEU A 558 -11.14 15.64 1.13
CA LEU A 558 -12.17 14.95 0.37
C LEU A 558 -12.70 13.75 1.12
N LEU A 559 -13.98 13.78 1.49
CA LEU A 559 -14.69 12.66 2.11
C LEU A 559 -15.38 11.81 1.04
N ILE A 560 -15.14 10.51 1.09
CA ILE A 560 -15.75 9.49 0.22
C ILE A 560 -16.73 8.67 1.04
N ILE A 561 -17.99 8.63 0.59
CA ILE A 561 -19.05 7.86 1.23
C ILE A 561 -19.56 6.80 0.24
N PRO A 562 -19.09 5.55 0.31
CA PRO A 562 -19.55 4.49 -0.57
C PRO A 562 -21.07 4.30 -0.53
N ALA A 563 -21.67 3.89 -1.65
CA ALA A 563 -23.12 3.71 -1.76
C ALA A 563 -23.68 2.65 -0.79
N PHE A 564 -22.84 1.70 -0.36
CA PHE A 564 -23.22 0.68 0.62
C PHE A 564 -23.26 1.20 2.07
N ALA A 565 -22.67 2.37 2.34
CA ALA A 565 -22.49 2.88 3.69
C ALA A 565 -23.85 3.18 4.34
N LYS A 566 -24.07 2.64 5.54
CA LYS A 566 -25.31 2.84 6.30
C LYS A 566 -25.03 3.66 7.54
N ASN A 567 -25.65 4.84 7.63
CA ASN A 567 -25.52 5.78 8.75
C ASN A 567 -24.06 5.96 9.22
N PRO A 568 -23.11 6.26 8.31
CA PRO A 568 -21.72 6.45 8.71
C PRO A 568 -21.60 7.65 9.66
N SER A 569 -20.66 7.57 10.60
CA SER A 569 -20.31 8.70 11.47
C SER A 569 -19.46 9.67 10.67
N LEU A 570 -19.96 10.89 10.49
CA LEU A 570 -19.34 11.90 9.64
C LEU A 570 -18.83 13.08 10.47
N PRO A 571 -17.73 13.72 10.05
CA PRO A 571 -17.17 14.85 10.77
C PRO A 571 -18.14 16.03 10.76
N LYS A 572 -18.10 16.81 11.84
CA LYS A 572 -18.85 18.07 11.97
C LYS A 572 -18.21 19.16 11.11
N GLY A 573 -18.88 20.31 11.05
CA GLY A 573 -18.45 21.47 10.25
C GLY A 573 -18.96 21.43 8.81
N ILE A 574 -18.40 22.29 7.97
CA ILE A 574 -18.81 22.46 6.58
C ILE A 574 -18.26 21.31 5.73
N TRP A 575 -19.16 20.58 5.07
CA TRP A 575 -18.84 19.52 4.11
C TRP A 575 -19.82 19.56 2.94
N GLU A 576 -19.41 20.22 1.85
CA GLU A 576 -20.25 20.47 0.69
C GLU A 576 -20.19 19.33 -0.32
N ASN A 577 -21.32 19.03 -0.99
CA ASN A 577 -21.37 17.95 -1.97
C ASN A 577 -20.58 18.30 -3.23
N LEU A 578 -19.75 17.36 -3.71
CA LEU A 578 -18.99 17.51 -4.94
C LEU A 578 -19.50 16.59 -6.05
N SER A 579 -19.76 17.19 -7.22
CA SER A 579 -20.00 16.49 -8.47
C SER A 579 -18.81 16.68 -9.41
N LEU A 580 -18.22 15.57 -9.85
CA LEU A 580 -17.10 15.56 -10.78
C LEU A 580 -17.54 15.15 -12.18
N VAL A 581 -18.58 14.35 -12.34
CA VAL A 581 -19.06 13.96 -13.65
C VAL A 581 -20.56 14.16 -13.72
N LYS A 582 -21.06 14.65 -14.85
CA LYS A 582 -22.48 14.93 -15.01
C LYS A 582 -23.31 13.67 -14.71
N GLY A 583 -24.13 13.76 -13.66
CA GLY A 583 -25.03 12.67 -13.25
C GLY A 583 -24.48 11.77 -12.14
N ASP A 584 -23.23 11.96 -11.70
CA ASP A 584 -22.61 11.13 -10.65
C ASP A 584 -23.36 11.17 -9.32
N THR A 585 -23.93 12.32 -8.94
CA THR A 585 -24.74 12.48 -7.73
C THR A 585 -26.06 11.69 -7.73
N LYS A 586 -26.47 11.17 -8.90
CA LYS A 586 -27.68 10.35 -9.06
C LYS A 586 -27.37 8.90 -9.45
N GLY A 587 -26.11 8.54 -9.62
CA GLY A 587 -25.71 7.18 -10.01
C GLY A 587 -25.99 6.17 -8.89
N LYS A 588 -26.55 5.02 -9.24
CA LYS A 588 -27.00 4.00 -8.26
C LYS A 588 -25.85 3.52 -7.36
N TYR A 589 -24.64 3.40 -7.92
CA TYR A 589 -23.50 2.80 -7.23
C TYR A 589 -22.40 3.81 -6.88
N GLN A 590 -22.53 5.06 -7.32
CA GLN A 590 -21.49 6.07 -7.16
C GLN A 590 -21.34 6.45 -5.68
N ALA A 591 -20.11 6.47 -5.18
CA ALA A 591 -19.84 7.05 -3.86
C ALA A 591 -20.21 8.54 -3.84
N LYS A 592 -20.79 9.03 -2.74
CA LYS A 592 -20.98 10.47 -2.53
C LYS A 592 -19.65 11.10 -2.15
N LEU A 593 -19.37 12.28 -2.69
CA LEU A 593 -18.15 13.04 -2.40
C LEU A 593 -18.52 14.30 -1.64
N LYS A 594 -17.76 14.63 -0.60
CA LYS A 594 -17.89 15.91 0.08
C LYS A 594 -16.54 16.58 0.27
N VAL A 595 -16.53 17.90 0.14
CA VAL A 595 -15.34 18.75 0.26
C VAL A 595 -15.40 19.50 1.56
N ARG A 596 -14.32 19.42 2.33
CA ARG A 596 -14.17 20.09 3.63
C ARG A 596 -14.21 21.62 3.45
N GLY A 597 -14.91 22.34 4.31
CA GLY A 597 -14.78 23.79 4.42
C GLY A 597 -13.35 24.17 4.77
N GLY A 598 -12.84 25.23 4.13
CA GLY A 598 -11.44 25.64 4.24
C GLY A 598 -10.52 25.04 3.17
N SER A 599 -11.04 24.30 2.18
CA SER A 599 -10.20 23.57 1.22
C SER A 599 -10.36 23.97 -0.25
N ILE A 600 -9.28 23.80 -1.01
CA ILE A 600 -9.24 23.96 -2.47
C ILE A 600 -8.74 22.66 -3.09
N ILE A 601 -9.58 22.00 -3.90
CA ILE A 601 -9.25 20.76 -4.60
C ILE A 601 -8.97 21.06 -6.08
N PRO A 602 -7.73 20.85 -6.57
CA PRO A 602 -7.44 20.92 -8.00
C PRO A 602 -7.98 19.68 -8.71
N VAL A 603 -8.79 19.90 -9.75
CA VAL A 603 -9.37 18.84 -10.58
C VAL A 603 -9.11 19.09 -12.05
N GLY A 604 -8.67 18.07 -12.75
CA GLY A 604 -8.41 18.12 -14.19
C GLY A 604 -9.65 17.83 -15.02
N LYS A 605 -9.43 17.76 -16.34
CA LYS A 605 -10.40 17.26 -17.30
C LYS A 605 -10.43 15.72 -17.33
N ILE A 606 -11.44 15.17 -18.00
CA ILE A 606 -11.48 13.74 -18.30
C ILE A 606 -10.43 13.42 -19.37
N ILE A 607 -9.55 12.47 -19.06
CA ILE A 607 -8.50 11.96 -19.94
C ILE A 607 -8.59 10.42 -20.01
N GLN A 608 -8.09 9.79 -21.08
CA GLN A 608 -8.16 8.31 -21.23
C GLN A 608 -6.98 7.57 -20.60
N ASN A 609 -5.87 8.26 -20.38
CA ASN A 609 -4.66 7.81 -19.71
C ASN A 609 -3.93 9.05 -19.16
N VAL A 610 -2.97 8.86 -18.26
CA VAL A 610 -2.28 9.96 -17.56
C VAL A 610 -1.30 10.76 -18.41
N ASN A 611 -1.02 10.34 -19.66
CA ASN A 611 -0.10 11.05 -20.55
C ASN A 611 -0.78 12.20 -21.31
N GLU A 612 -2.11 12.24 -21.32
CA GLU A 612 -2.87 13.38 -21.85
C GLU A 612 -2.79 14.60 -20.92
N ASN A 613 -2.85 15.80 -21.49
CA ASN A 613 -2.85 17.04 -20.72
C ASN A 613 -4.14 17.17 -19.88
N SER A 614 -4.01 16.94 -18.56
CA SER A 614 -5.11 17.05 -17.58
C SER A 614 -5.57 18.49 -17.33
N PHE A 615 -4.73 19.49 -17.62
CA PHE A 615 -4.90 20.89 -17.17
C PHE A 615 -5.55 21.84 -18.17
N ASP A 616 -6.04 21.34 -19.31
CA ASP A 616 -6.79 22.17 -20.26
C ASP A 616 -8.26 21.70 -20.37
N PRO A 617 -9.14 22.13 -19.45
CA PRO A 617 -8.90 23.10 -18.36
C PRO A 617 -8.65 22.44 -16.98
N LEU A 618 -7.81 23.10 -16.15
CA LEU A 618 -7.75 22.91 -14.70
C LEU A 618 -8.92 23.64 -14.04
N THR A 619 -9.62 22.96 -13.13
CA THR A 619 -10.65 23.55 -12.28
C THR A 619 -10.21 23.50 -10.82
N LEU A 620 -10.30 24.62 -10.10
CA LEU A 620 -10.17 24.68 -8.65
C LEU A 620 -11.56 24.62 -8.02
N VAL A 621 -11.86 23.53 -7.31
CA VAL A 621 -13.06 23.41 -6.50
C VAL A 621 -12.78 24.01 -5.13
N VAL A 622 -13.49 25.04 -4.75
CA VAL A 622 -13.24 25.82 -3.52
C VAL A 622 -14.42 25.67 -2.57
N CYS A 623 -14.16 25.27 -1.34
CA CYS A 623 -15.17 25.21 -0.27
C CYS A 623 -14.69 26.11 0.87
N PRO A 624 -15.17 27.37 0.98
CA PRO A 624 -14.76 28.25 2.05
C PRO A 624 -15.22 27.74 3.43
N ASP A 625 -14.42 27.99 4.46
CA ASP A 625 -14.78 27.77 5.86
C ASP A 625 -15.74 28.85 6.40
N GLU A 626 -16.00 28.81 7.71
CA GLU A 626 -16.85 29.78 8.41
C GLU A 626 -16.29 31.22 8.36
N ASP A 627 -14.97 31.37 8.22
CA ASP A 627 -14.28 32.66 8.09
C ASP A 627 -14.16 33.11 6.62
N GLY A 628 -14.78 32.38 5.68
CA GLY A 628 -14.75 32.68 4.26
C GLY A 628 -13.39 32.40 3.59
N LYS A 629 -12.56 31.52 4.18
CA LYS A 629 -11.22 31.20 3.68
C LYS A 629 -11.13 29.78 3.15
N ALA A 630 -10.19 29.54 2.25
CA ALA A 630 -9.79 28.18 1.87
C ALA A 630 -8.34 28.13 1.40
N GLU A 631 -7.70 26.97 1.56
CA GLU A 631 -6.35 26.70 1.09
C GLU A 631 -6.26 25.33 0.42
N GLY A 632 -5.35 25.18 -0.53
CA GLY A 632 -5.05 23.88 -1.14
C GLY A 632 -3.78 23.93 -1.95
N SER A 633 -3.32 22.77 -2.40
CA SER A 633 -2.05 22.67 -3.15
C SER A 633 -2.16 21.74 -4.34
N LEU A 634 -1.25 21.93 -5.30
CA LEU A 634 -1.11 21.10 -6.51
C LEU A 634 0.38 20.85 -6.74
N TYR A 635 0.80 19.59 -6.65
CA TYR A 635 2.11 19.13 -7.08
C TYR A 635 2.01 18.44 -8.46
N TRP A 636 2.92 18.77 -9.36
CA TRP A 636 3.02 18.12 -10.67
C TRP A 636 4.47 18.08 -11.14
N ASP A 637 4.83 17.02 -11.86
CA ASP A 637 6.12 16.89 -12.53
C ASP A 637 5.93 16.16 -13.88
N LYS A 638 7.02 15.77 -14.55
CA LYS A 638 6.94 15.02 -15.82
C LYS A 638 6.12 13.72 -15.74
N GLY A 639 5.90 13.18 -14.55
CA GLY A 639 5.11 11.99 -14.26
C GLY A 639 5.94 10.71 -14.25
N ASP A 640 7.15 10.73 -14.77
CA ASP A 640 8.11 9.64 -14.67
C ASP A 640 9.53 10.22 -14.71
N GLY A 641 10.50 9.44 -14.23
CA GLY A 641 11.91 9.83 -14.10
C GLY A 641 12.22 10.80 -12.96
N TRP A 642 13.50 11.11 -12.80
CA TRP A 642 14.04 11.69 -11.56
C TRP A 642 14.23 13.21 -11.57
N GLY A 643 13.73 13.91 -12.61
CA GLY A 643 13.87 15.37 -12.73
C GLY A 643 13.36 16.14 -11.50
N PHE A 644 12.29 15.66 -10.88
CA PHE A 644 11.71 16.30 -9.68
C PHE A 644 12.70 16.42 -8.50
N GLN A 645 13.68 15.50 -8.40
CA GLN A 645 14.72 15.59 -7.36
C GLN A 645 15.70 16.75 -7.61
N LYS A 646 15.76 17.25 -8.85
CA LYS A 646 16.59 18.37 -9.28
C LYS A 646 15.83 19.70 -9.35
N GLY A 647 14.54 19.71 -9.03
CA GLY A 647 13.70 20.91 -9.16
C GLY A 647 12.74 20.90 -10.34
N ASP A 648 12.79 19.91 -11.23
CA ASP A 648 11.89 19.80 -12.40
C ASP A 648 10.47 19.35 -12.00
N TYR A 649 9.80 20.19 -11.24
CA TYR A 649 8.42 20.05 -10.81
C TYR A 649 7.77 21.43 -10.71
N LYS A 650 6.45 21.43 -10.51
CA LYS A 650 5.63 22.59 -10.16
C LYS A 650 4.87 22.29 -8.88
N GLN A 651 4.97 23.15 -7.89
CA GLN A 651 4.19 23.06 -6.66
C GLN A 651 3.55 24.42 -6.38
N LEU A 652 2.22 24.45 -6.46
CA LEU A 652 1.41 25.65 -6.24
C LEU A 652 0.65 25.55 -4.93
N THR A 653 0.59 26.66 -4.19
CA THR A 653 -0.31 26.85 -3.05
C THR A 653 -1.37 27.88 -3.42
N PHE A 654 -2.64 27.50 -3.37
CA PHE A 654 -3.79 28.35 -3.63
C PHE A 654 -4.41 28.84 -2.33
N LYS A 655 -4.86 30.09 -2.30
CA LYS A 655 -5.68 30.62 -1.21
C LYS A 655 -6.92 31.31 -1.76
N ALA A 656 -8.02 31.15 -1.05
CA ALA A 656 -9.27 31.85 -1.28
C ALA A 656 -9.66 32.65 -0.04
N GLU A 657 -10.22 33.84 -0.23
CA GLU A 657 -10.69 34.71 0.84
C GLU A 657 -11.93 35.48 0.41
N LEU A 658 -12.93 35.52 1.29
CA LEU A 658 -14.15 36.29 1.08
C LEU A 658 -13.88 37.75 1.39
N VAL A 659 -14.10 38.60 0.40
CA VAL A 659 -14.02 40.05 0.48
C VAL A 659 -15.43 40.61 0.40
N ASP A 660 -15.68 41.72 1.10
CA ASP A 660 -16.92 42.50 1.09
C ASP A 660 -18.25 41.74 1.34
N GLY A 661 -18.15 40.49 1.79
CA GLY A 661 -19.29 39.61 2.07
C GLY A 661 -19.89 38.94 0.84
N HIS A 662 -19.46 39.28 -0.38
CA HIS A 662 -20.08 38.78 -1.62
C HIS A 662 -19.08 38.27 -2.66
N HIS A 663 -17.79 38.61 -2.55
CA HIS A 663 -16.79 38.25 -3.56
C HIS A 663 -15.69 37.37 -2.98
N LEU A 664 -15.62 36.12 -3.41
CA LEU A 664 -14.52 35.23 -3.09
C LEU A 664 -13.38 35.41 -4.09
N ILE A 665 -12.18 35.75 -3.63
CA ILE A 665 -10.99 35.92 -4.47
C ILE A 665 -10.08 34.70 -4.30
N VAL A 666 -9.80 33.99 -5.40
CA VAL A 666 -8.89 32.83 -5.43
C VAL A 666 -7.60 33.20 -6.13
N LYS A 667 -6.44 32.92 -5.51
CA LYS A 667 -5.11 33.27 -6.05
C LYS A 667 -4.05 32.22 -5.73
N VAL A 668 -2.99 32.17 -6.53
CA VAL A 668 -1.75 31.48 -6.16
C VAL A 668 -0.97 32.36 -5.17
N THR A 669 -0.47 31.76 -4.10
CA THR A 669 0.30 32.45 -3.05
C THR A 669 1.73 31.93 -2.90
N GLU A 670 1.97 30.68 -3.29
CA GLU A 670 3.32 30.13 -3.44
C GLU A 670 3.43 29.39 -4.77
N ASP A 671 4.58 29.53 -5.42
CA ASP A 671 4.95 28.85 -6.65
C ASP A 671 6.39 28.37 -6.52
N LYS A 672 6.59 27.05 -6.44
CA LYS A 672 7.89 26.41 -6.25
C LYS A 672 8.18 25.43 -7.40
N GLY A 673 9.47 25.22 -7.64
CA GLY A 673 9.99 24.36 -8.70
C GLY A 673 10.29 25.13 -9.99
N GLU A 674 11.02 24.49 -10.88
CA GLU A 674 11.58 25.11 -12.09
C GLU A 674 10.72 24.83 -13.34
N ASP A 675 9.80 23.86 -13.27
CA ASP A 675 8.98 23.45 -14.41
C ASP A 675 7.98 24.56 -14.80
N GLN A 676 7.85 24.79 -16.10
CA GLN A 676 6.99 25.83 -16.67
C GLN A 676 5.73 25.17 -17.23
N ILE A 677 4.77 24.89 -16.35
CA ILE A 677 3.46 24.37 -16.75
C ILE A 677 2.52 25.55 -17.00
N ASP A 678 2.05 25.67 -18.23
CA ASP A 678 0.97 26.58 -18.58
C ASP A 678 -0.39 25.92 -18.27
N PHE A 679 -1.08 26.44 -17.25
CA PHE A 679 -2.42 25.99 -16.86
C PHE A 679 -3.53 26.68 -17.68
N GLY A 680 -3.19 27.62 -18.55
CA GLY A 680 -4.14 28.42 -19.32
C GLY A 680 -5.15 29.15 -18.43
N MET A 681 -6.39 29.24 -18.91
CA MET A 681 -7.50 29.81 -18.14
C MET A 681 -8.00 28.80 -17.10
N ILE A 682 -7.79 29.10 -15.83
CA ILE A 682 -8.26 28.27 -14.73
C ILE A 682 -9.73 28.54 -14.48
N LYS A 683 -10.51 27.47 -14.30
CA LYS A 683 -11.90 27.53 -13.85
C LYS A 683 -11.94 27.48 -12.33
N VAL A 684 -12.83 28.24 -11.71
CA VAL A 684 -13.10 28.16 -10.27
C VAL A 684 -14.55 27.77 -10.08
N GLU A 685 -14.78 26.74 -9.28
CA GLU A 685 -16.10 26.29 -8.84
C GLU A 685 -16.18 26.41 -7.31
N VAL A 686 -16.91 27.40 -6.81
CA VAL A 686 -17.10 27.59 -5.36
C VAL A 686 -18.34 26.83 -4.91
N LEU A 687 -18.17 25.92 -3.95
CA LEU A 687 -19.24 25.23 -3.25
C LEU A 687 -19.56 26.00 -1.97
N HIS A 688 -20.74 26.59 -1.89
CA HIS A 688 -21.14 27.37 -0.72
C HIS A 688 -22.64 27.31 -0.49
N ALA A 689 -23.05 26.94 0.73
CA ALA A 689 -24.45 26.83 1.15
C ALA A 689 -25.31 25.99 0.19
N GLY A 690 -24.77 24.86 -0.28
CA GLY A 690 -25.43 23.97 -1.24
C GLY A 690 -25.54 24.47 -2.68
N HIS A 691 -24.93 25.62 -3.01
CA HIS A 691 -24.89 26.20 -4.35
C HIS A 691 -23.48 26.08 -4.96
N THR A 692 -23.42 26.12 -6.31
CA THR A 692 -22.14 26.13 -7.04
C THR A 692 -22.03 27.41 -7.87
N TYR A 693 -21.03 28.22 -7.55
CA TYR A 693 -20.71 29.48 -8.25
C TYR A 693 -19.50 29.25 -9.15
N LYS A 694 -19.50 29.87 -10.33
CA LYS A 694 -18.47 29.61 -11.34
C LYS A 694 -17.85 30.90 -11.85
N SER A 695 -16.54 30.88 -12.01
CA SER A 695 -15.78 31.92 -12.70
C SER A 695 -14.60 31.27 -13.44
N SER A 696 -13.89 32.06 -14.25
CA SER A 696 -12.66 31.62 -14.89
C SER A 696 -11.76 32.81 -15.15
N GLY A 697 -10.45 32.61 -15.03
CA GLY A 697 -9.49 33.69 -15.18
C GLY A 697 -8.04 33.23 -15.17
N ASP A 698 -7.16 34.21 -15.29
CA ASP A 698 -5.74 34.06 -15.05
C ASP A 698 -5.49 34.03 -13.54
N ILE A 699 -5.07 32.88 -13.01
CA ILE A 699 -4.90 32.69 -11.57
C ILE A 699 -3.80 33.57 -10.98
N ALA A 700 -2.84 34.02 -11.79
CA ALA A 700 -1.77 34.92 -11.35
C ALA A 700 -2.31 36.33 -11.04
N LYS A 701 -3.44 36.71 -11.64
CA LYS A 701 -4.13 38.00 -11.38
C LYS A 701 -5.20 37.91 -10.29
N GLY A 702 -5.46 36.70 -9.78
CA GLY A 702 -6.60 36.41 -8.93
C GLY A 702 -7.89 36.26 -9.73
N ILE A 703 -8.74 35.31 -9.31
CA ILE A 703 -10.04 35.03 -9.92
C ILE A 703 -11.12 35.37 -8.89
N THR A 704 -11.97 36.32 -9.23
CA THR A 704 -13.11 36.71 -8.39
C THR A 704 -14.34 35.89 -8.76
N VAL A 705 -15.01 35.36 -7.73
CA VAL A 705 -16.30 34.65 -7.83
C VAL A 705 -17.32 35.38 -6.98
N LYS A 706 -18.47 35.71 -7.56
CA LYS A 706 -19.59 36.31 -6.83
C LYS A 706 -20.46 35.20 -6.21
N LEU A 707 -20.61 35.21 -4.88
CA LEU A 707 -21.44 34.28 -4.10
C LEU A 707 -22.91 34.72 -4.01
#